data_AF-A0A9N9WVC0-F1
#
_entry.id   AF-A0A9N9WVC0-F1
#
_cell.length_a   1.000
_cell.length_b   1.000
_cell.length_c   1.000
_cell.angle_alpha   90.00
_cell.angle_beta   90.00
_cell.angle_gamma   90.00
#
_symmetry.space_group_name_H-M   'P 1'
#
loop_
_entity.id
_entity.type
_entity.pdbx_description
1 polymer ?
#
loop_
_entity_poly.entity_id
_entity_poly.type
_entity_poly.pdbx_seq_one_letter_code
_entity_poly.pdbx_strand_id
1 'polypeptide(L)'
;MSTKILIYLTAFLQLTSFLSAQNFDKINIKFYNGLSSDNYTQFSMQNLTQLLHESKFSFKKPTTFIVTGWMMSPDAETTLLLTDGYLKYQNCNLIALDWSEYSVGLYTPVMYRMIRIARSVGRHLVKLFREGLSDKTFHCVGHSFGAHACGIMGREIQQYSNKKFKFARITGPNFFPPISEEPLNTKDAAYVDTIHSDTFFIGTKNAIGHVSFFPNYNMVQPGCPGFSLISFYDYCNNMCSHFHAIRYYAETLNPKNCKVFPARQCSDWKSYDTHKCDEKPINYMGIDSNPNVTGTFYVKITSKRYFDGNEFYNWLLDRIVFFSATGAVFNFNNFDRLNVKFYHGSDSRIFTQYHLSNITQVLTNKYFDHSRPTTLYIFGWLQNPLGDTTRQLIDAYVQRGDYNFLVLDWSNYNVDLYTIVMFRMSKMSRVFGRSLTKLFNKGLSDQTFHCVGHSFGAHSCGIIGREVQEASKGRFKMARITGLDPAKWKFFPAVYENPLGRNDAKFVDTIQTDNFFVGAIVPLGHVSFYPNNAEVQPGCPPLRTNSFYNFISSWCSHFNANRYWTESLKRSHTYPALKCSNWKDFKSGICGHNPVNFMGLSASANITGVFYIELKTTNVFNHDELYYYTLGRIGERFIDVVVNELGLRF
;
A
#
# COMPACT_ATOMS: atom_id res chain seq x y z
N MET A 1 32.35 0.82 -20.87
CA MET A 1 31.47 1.56 -19.94
C MET A 1 30.82 0.53 -19.02
N SER A 2 31.13 0.54 -17.73
CA SER A 2 30.79 -0.58 -16.84
C SER A 2 29.28 -0.69 -16.62
N THR A 3 28.77 -1.92 -16.46
CA THR A 3 27.36 -2.23 -16.20
C THR A 3 26.80 -1.46 -14.99
N LYS A 4 27.67 -1.12 -14.01
CA LYS A 4 27.35 -0.23 -12.89
C LYS A 4 26.97 1.18 -13.36
N ILE A 5 27.73 1.78 -14.28
CA ILE A 5 27.46 3.14 -14.80
C ILE A 5 26.11 3.18 -15.53
N LEU A 6 25.76 2.13 -16.30
CA LEU A 6 24.47 2.06 -17.01
C LEU A 6 23.28 1.95 -16.04
N ILE A 7 23.45 1.27 -14.90
CA ILE A 7 22.46 1.08 -13.83
C ILE A 7 22.28 2.35 -13.00
N TYR A 8 23.38 3.02 -12.62
CA TYR A 8 23.30 4.34 -11.98
C TYR A 8 22.70 5.37 -12.94
N LEU A 9 22.98 5.31 -14.25
CA LEU A 9 22.30 6.15 -15.25
C LEU A 9 20.80 5.87 -15.35
N THR A 10 20.34 4.62 -15.24
CA THR A 10 18.90 4.29 -15.30
C THR A 10 18.16 4.65 -14.01
N ALA A 11 18.76 4.44 -12.84
CA ALA A 11 18.25 4.94 -11.57
C ALA A 11 18.28 6.47 -11.49
N PHE A 12 19.33 7.11 -12.04
CA PHE A 12 19.44 8.55 -12.22
C PHE A 12 18.39 9.07 -13.22
N LEU A 13 18.10 8.39 -14.32
CA LEU A 13 17.01 8.74 -15.25
C LEU A 13 15.64 8.63 -14.59
N GLN A 14 15.42 7.65 -13.71
CA GLN A 14 14.17 7.48 -12.96
C GLN A 14 14.01 8.46 -11.79
N LEU A 15 15.09 8.86 -11.10
CA LEU A 15 15.07 9.88 -10.04
C LEU A 15 15.15 11.33 -10.56
N THR A 16 15.86 11.59 -11.65
CA THR A 16 15.77 12.88 -12.36
C THR A 16 14.37 13.04 -12.92
N SER A 17 13.66 11.97 -13.30
CA SER A 17 12.23 12.05 -13.61
C SER A 17 11.35 12.46 -12.40
N PHE A 18 11.83 12.34 -11.16
CA PHE A 18 11.12 12.77 -9.94
C PHE A 18 11.42 14.25 -9.59
N LEU A 19 12.65 14.73 -9.88
CA LEU A 19 13.13 16.07 -9.53
C LEU A 19 13.17 17.06 -10.72
N SER A 20 13.12 16.58 -11.96
CA SER A 20 12.98 17.44 -13.13
C SER A 20 11.51 17.83 -13.27
N ALA A 21 11.27 19.06 -13.74
CA ALA A 21 10.00 19.38 -14.38
C ALA A 21 9.78 18.37 -15.52
N GLN A 22 9.04 17.28 -15.29
CA GLN A 22 8.71 16.35 -16.36
C GLN A 22 7.87 17.12 -17.36
N ASN A 23 8.38 17.22 -18.58
CA ASN A 23 7.63 17.77 -19.68
C ASN A 23 6.59 16.73 -20.13
N PHE A 24 5.41 16.77 -19.51
CA PHE A 24 4.26 15.90 -19.85
C PHE A 24 3.71 16.17 -21.25
N ASP A 25 4.24 17.16 -21.96
CA ASP A 25 3.81 17.45 -23.32
C ASP A 25 4.28 16.37 -24.33
N LYS A 26 5.19 15.48 -23.93
CA LYS A 26 5.60 14.29 -24.71
C LYS A 26 4.58 13.13 -24.67
N ILE A 27 3.52 13.26 -23.88
CA ILE A 27 2.46 12.24 -23.82
C ILE A 27 1.75 12.17 -25.17
N ASN A 28 1.41 10.94 -25.55
CA ASN A 28 0.73 10.68 -26.80
C ASN A 28 -0.71 10.25 -26.56
N ILE A 29 -1.53 10.42 -27.59
CA ILE A 29 -2.84 9.79 -27.70
C ILE A 29 -2.84 8.92 -28.95
N LYS A 30 -3.63 7.84 -28.91
CA LYS A 30 -3.94 7.03 -30.08
C LYS A 30 -5.36 7.36 -30.54
N PHE A 31 -5.50 7.78 -31.79
CA PHE A 31 -6.79 7.95 -32.45
C PHE A 31 -7.03 6.76 -33.37
N TYR A 32 -8.02 5.93 -33.03
CA TYR A 32 -8.34 4.73 -33.80
C TYR A 32 -9.16 5.13 -35.02
N ASN A 33 -8.61 4.84 -36.19
CA ASN A 33 -9.10 5.32 -37.47
C ASN A 33 -9.59 4.15 -38.36
N GLY A 34 -9.74 2.94 -37.81
CA GLY A 34 -10.23 1.75 -38.53
C GLY A 34 -11.34 1.00 -37.78
N LEU A 35 -11.67 -0.19 -38.29
CA LEU A 35 -12.62 -1.11 -37.65
C LEU A 35 -11.95 -2.09 -36.68
N SER A 36 -10.63 -2.01 -36.53
CA SER A 36 -9.83 -2.78 -35.57
C SER A 36 -8.89 -1.87 -34.80
N SER A 37 -8.54 -2.28 -33.59
CA SER A 37 -7.58 -1.60 -32.72
C SER A 37 -6.16 -1.50 -33.29
N ASP A 38 -5.78 -2.30 -34.29
CA ASP A 38 -4.48 -2.19 -34.99
C ASP A 38 -4.34 -0.91 -35.83
N ASN A 39 -5.45 -0.29 -36.20
CA ASN A 39 -5.48 0.87 -37.11
C ASN A 39 -5.65 2.18 -36.32
N TYR A 40 -4.53 2.85 -36.03
CA TYR A 40 -4.54 4.12 -35.32
C TYR A 40 -3.51 5.12 -35.87
N THR A 41 -3.80 6.41 -35.71
CA THR A 41 -2.81 7.48 -35.81
C THR A 41 -2.43 7.96 -34.40
N GLN A 42 -1.16 8.27 -34.18
CA GLN A 42 -0.66 8.76 -32.89
C GLN A 42 -0.41 10.27 -32.94
N PHE A 43 -0.86 10.99 -31.91
CA PHE A 43 -0.64 12.43 -31.78
C PHE A 43 0.03 12.75 -30.44
N SER A 44 1.00 13.66 -30.45
CA SER A 44 1.52 14.27 -29.23
C SER A 44 0.52 15.27 -28.67
N MET A 45 0.44 15.36 -27.35
CA MET A 45 -0.38 16.34 -26.64
C MET A 45 -0.05 17.79 -27.01
N GLN A 46 1.20 18.11 -27.39
CA GLN A 46 1.59 19.45 -27.87
C GLN A 46 0.80 19.88 -29.11
N ASN A 47 0.58 18.93 -30.01
CA ASN A 47 -0.02 19.15 -31.31
C ASN A 47 -1.41 18.51 -31.39
N LEU A 48 -2.12 18.40 -30.26
CA LEU A 48 -3.39 17.68 -30.17
C LEU A 48 -4.45 18.24 -31.15
N THR A 49 -4.38 19.51 -31.53
CA THR A 49 -5.29 20.10 -32.52
C THR A 49 -5.15 19.48 -33.91
N GLN A 50 -3.99 18.86 -34.24
CA GLN A 50 -3.81 18.13 -35.51
C GLN A 50 -4.78 16.95 -35.65
N LEU A 51 -5.24 16.38 -34.53
CA LEU A 51 -6.30 15.37 -34.52
C LEU A 51 -7.55 15.82 -35.27
N LEU A 52 -7.91 17.11 -35.18
CA LEU A 52 -9.13 17.63 -35.80
C LEU A 52 -9.04 17.67 -37.34
N HIS A 53 -7.84 17.56 -37.89
CA HIS A 53 -7.57 17.53 -39.33
C HIS A 53 -7.41 16.12 -39.88
N GLU A 54 -7.51 15.09 -39.04
CA GLU A 54 -7.50 13.71 -39.52
C GLU A 54 -8.69 13.41 -40.42
N SER A 55 -8.43 12.73 -41.53
CA SER A 55 -9.43 12.46 -42.57
C SER A 55 -10.66 11.73 -42.06
N LYS A 56 -10.48 10.90 -41.02
CA LYS A 56 -11.54 10.08 -40.41
C LYS A 56 -12.14 10.67 -39.13
N PHE A 57 -11.58 11.77 -38.63
CA PHE A 57 -12.15 12.51 -37.52
C PHE A 57 -13.43 13.24 -37.96
N SER A 58 -14.42 13.32 -37.08
CA SER A 58 -15.66 14.04 -37.40
C SER A 58 -16.27 14.72 -36.18
N PHE A 59 -16.50 16.03 -36.27
CA PHE A 59 -17.22 16.82 -35.25
C PHE A 59 -18.67 16.37 -35.03
N LYS A 60 -19.27 15.64 -35.99
CA LYS A 60 -20.64 15.14 -35.88
C LYS A 60 -20.74 13.83 -35.08
N LYS A 61 -19.63 13.12 -34.90
CA LYS A 61 -19.60 11.83 -34.19
C LYS A 61 -19.43 12.05 -32.68
N PRO A 62 -20.01 11.19 -31.82
CA PRO A 62 -19.68 11.18 -30.41
C PRO A 62 -18.20 10.85 -30.22
N THR A 63 -17.61 11.30 -29.11
CA THR A 63 -16.19 11.06 -28.82
C THR A 63 -16.04 10.26 -27.55
N THR A 64 -15.33 9.14 -27.66
CA THR A 64 -14.99 8.27 -26.51
C THR A 64 -13.50 8.38 -26.23
N PHE A 65 -13.15 8.71 -24.99
CA PHE A 65 -11.79 8.90 -24.52
C PHE A 65 -11.45 7.86 -23.45
N ILE A 66 -10.56 6.94 -23.76
CA ILE A 66 -10.16 5.82 -22.90
C ILE A 66 -8.92 6.20 -22.10
N VAL A 67 -8.94 5.94 -20.78
CA VAL A 67 -7.78 6.11 -19.90
C VAL A 67 -7.53 4.83 -19.10
N THR A 68 -6.30 4.32 -19.20
CA THR A 68 -5.87 3.08 -18.53
C THR A 68 -5.45 3.30 -17.08
N GLY A 69 -5.23 2.19 -16.36
CA GLY A 69 -4.86 2.16 -14.94
C GLY A 69 -3.35 2.13 -14.65
N TRP A 70 -3.02 1.85 -13.38
CA TRP A 70 -1.65 1.62 -12.94
C TRP A 70 -1.03 0.42 -13.66
N MET A 71 0.21 0.57 -14.14
CA MET A 71 0.92 -0.46 -14.91
C MET A 71 0.11 -0.96 -16.12
N MET A 72 -0.53 -0.07 -16.88
CA MET A 72 -1.30 -0.46 -18.06
C MET A 72 -0.98 0.44 -19.25
N SER A 73 -1.16 -0.09 -20.45
CA SER A 73 -1.03 0.64 -21.72
C SER A 73 -2.32 0.54 -22.53
N PRO A 74 -2.57 1.47 -23.48
CA PRO A 74 -3.66 1.33 -24.45
C PRO A 74 -3.63 0.03 -25.23
N ASP A 75 -2.44 -0.55 -25.41
CA ASP A 75 -2.21 -1.82 -26.12
C ASP A 75 -2.41 -3.05 -25.24
N ALA A 76 -2.77 -2.87 -23.97
CA ALA A 76 -3.10 -4.00 -23.11
C ALA A 76 -4.40 -4.64 -23.60
N GLU A 77 -4.45 -5.97 -23.64
CA GLU A 77 -5.59 -6.74 -24.13
C GLU A 77 -6.92 -6.31 -23.52
N THR A 78 -6.99 -6.07 -22.20
CA THR A 78 -8.22 -5.58 -21.54
C THR A 78 -8.68 -4.23 -22.07
N THR A 79 -7.75 -3.38 -22.50
CA THR A 79 -8.05 -2.10 -23.12
C THR A 79 -8.40 -2.27 -24.59
N LEU A 80 -7.75 -3.17 -25.31
CA LEU A 80 -8.10 -3.53 -26.69
C LEU A 80 -9.52 -4.12 -26.78
N LEU A 81 -9.94 -4.93 -25.81
CA LEU A 81 -11.32 -5.42 -25.69
C LEU A 81 -12.33 -4.27 -25.63
N LEU A 82 -12.01 -3.21 -24.88
CA LEU A 82 -12.83 -2.02 -24.80
C LEU A 82 -12.81 -1.23 -26.13
N THR A 83 -11.61 -1.06 -26.70
CA THR A 83 -11.40 -0.35 -27.97
C THR A 83 -12.18 -1.01 -29.10
N ASP A 84 -11.98 -2.30 -29.34
CA ASP A 84 -12.69 -3.08 -30.36
C ASP A 84 -14.20 -3.12 -30.11
N GLY A 85 -14.61 -3.19 -28.84
CA GLY A 85 -16.01 -3.09 -28.44
C GLY A 85 -16.64 -1.78 -28.93
N TYR A 86 -15.98 -0.65 -28.69
CA TYR A 86 -16.48 0.65 -29.15
C TYR A 86 -16.50 0.79 -30.68
N LEU A 87 -15.44 0.35 -31.35
CA LEU A 87 -15.35 0.38 -32.82
C LEU A 87 -16.47 -0.42 -33.50
N LYS A 88 -16.96 -1.49 -32.85
CA LYS A 88 -18.08 -2.31 -33.33
C LYS A 88 -19.45 -1.78 -32.87
N TYR A 89 -19.53 -1.17 -31.70
CA TYR A 89 -20.77 -0.70 -31.09
C TYR A 89 -21.35 0.52 -31.81
N GLN A 90 -20.51 1.54 -32.04
CA GLN A 90 -20.96 2.82 -32.60
C GLN A 90 -19.88 3.47 -33.45
N ASN A 91 -20.31 4.29 -34.41
CA ASN A 91 -19.41 5.11 -35.21
C ASN A 91 -19.00 6.38 -34.41
N CYS A 92 -17.94 6.29 -33.60
CA CYS A 92 -17.43 7.37 -32.76
C CYS A 92 -15.99 7.79 -33.14
N ASN A 93 -15.58 8.97 -32.68
CA ASN A 93 -14.16 9.30 -32.56
C ASN A 93 -13.61 8.58 -31.32
N LEU A 94 -12.79 7.55 -31.50
CA LEU A 94 -12.24 6.77 -30.40
C LEU A 94 -10.78 7.16 -30.15
N ILE A 95 -10.50 7.61 -28.93
CA ILE A 95 -9.19 8.11 -28.53
C ILE A 95 -8.75 7.39 -27.26
N ALA A 96 -7.50 6.93 -27.18
CA ALA A 96 -6.92 6.41 -25.95
C ALA A 96 -5.71 7.26 -25.53
N LEU A 97 -5.64 7.60 -24.24
CA LEU A 97 -4.48 8.27 -23.65
C LEU A 97 -3.34 7.28 -23.43
N ASP A 98 -2.22 7.49 -24.12
CA ASP A 98 -1.01 6.70 -23.90
C ASP A 98 -0.10 7.38 -22.87
N TRP A 99 -0.35 7.07 -21.61
CA TRP A 99 0.50 7.46 -20.48
C TRP A 99 1.29 6.26 -19.95
N SER A 100 1.46 5.21 -20.76
CA SER A 100 2.04 3.92 -20.33
C SER A 100 3.43 4.06 -19.74
N GLU A 101 4.29 4.92 -20.31
CA GLU A 101 5.63 5.26 -19.81
C GLU A 101 5.59 5.81 -18.36
N TYR A 102 4.55 6.55 -18.02
CA TYR A 102 4.37 7.18 -16.71
C TYR A 102 3.55 6.34 -15.73
N SER A 103 2.85 5.32 -16.23
CA SER A 103 1.98 4.42 -15.46
C SER A 103 2.73 3.35 -14.66
N VAL A 104 4.03 3.17 -14.93
CA VAL A 104 4.88 2.16 -14.31
C VAL A 104 5.69 2.75 -13.15
N GLY A 105 5.75 2.01 -12.04
CA GLY A 105 6.52 2.39 -10.85
C GLY A 105 5.68 2.27 -9.58
N LEU A 106 6.19 2.80 -8.47
CA LEU A 106 5.50 2.72 -7.18
C LEU A 106 4.17 3.49 -7.25
N TYR A 107 3.15 2.97 -6.57
CA TYR A 107 1.78 3.47 -6.62
C TYR A 107 1.68 4.99 -6.38
N THR A 108 2.31 5.50 -5.33
CA THR A 108 2.23 6.93 -4.94
C THR A 108 2.90 7.87 -5.95
N PRO A 109 4.16 7.66 -6.39
CA PRO A 109 4.75 8.39 -7.51
C PRO A 109 3.91 8.39 -8.79
N VAL A 110 3.38 7.22 -9.18
CA VAL A 110 2.53 7.12 -10.37
C VAL A 110 1.24 7.90 -10.21
N MET A 111 0.62 7.87 -9.01
CA MET A 111 -0.55 8.69 -8.71
C MET A 111 -0.28 10.18 -8.92
N TYR A 112 0.85 10.71 -8.44
CA TYR A 112 1.21 12.13 -8.64
C TYR A 112 1.44 12.48 -10.11
N ARG A 113 2.08 11.58 -10.88
CA ARG A 113 2.22 11.75 -12.33
C ARG A 113 0.86 11.77 -13.01
N MET A 114 0.00 10.78 -12.72
CA MET A 114 -1.36 10.70 -13.25
C MET A 114 -2.14 11.99 -12.99
N ILE A 115 -2.08 12.55 -11.77
CA ILE A 115 -2.75 13.82 -11.45
C ILE A 115 -2.27 14.95 -12.36
N ARG A 116 -0.95 15.12 -12.51
CA ARG A 116 -0.39 16.19 -13.36
C ARG A 116 -0.74 16.00 -14.84
N ILE A 117 -0.71 14.75 -15.31
CA ILE A 117 -1.07 14.36 -16.67
C ILE A 117 -2.54 14.65 -16.93
N ALA A 118 -3.44 14.16 -16.08
CA ALA A 118 -4.88 14.38 -16.18
C ALA A 118 -5.22 15.88 -16.21
N ARG A 119 -4.56 16.68 -15.38
CA ARG A 119 -4.74 18.14 -15.43
C ARG A 119 -4.31 18.74 -16.77
N SER A 120 -3.14 18.34 -17.28
CA SER A 120 -2.65 18.81 -18.58
C SER A 120 -3.59 18.41 -19.72
N VAL A 121 -4.08 17.17 -19.73
CA VAL A 121 -5.01 16.67 -20.74
C VAL A 121 -6.33 17.44 -20.68
N GLY A 122 -6.88 17.68 -19.49
CA GLY A 122 -8.10 18.50 -19.32
C GLY A 122 -7.97 19.87 -19.97
N ARG A 123 -6.84 20.56 -19.78
CA ARG A 123 -6.58 21.87 -20.43
C ARG A 123 -6.50 21.80 -21.95
N HIS A 124 -5.92 20.74 -22.49
CA HIS A 124 -5.86 20.55 -23.95
C HIS A 124 -7.23 20.20 -24.54
N LEU A 125 -8.06 19.43 -23.82
CA LEU A 125 -9.44 19.14 -24.24
C LEU A 125 -10.31 20.41 -24.29
N VAL A 126 -10.10 21.38 -23.38
CA VAL A 126 -10.77 22.69 -23.47
C VAL A 126 -10.47 23.39 -24.79
N LYS A 127 -9.24 23.27 -25.33
CA LYS A 127 -8.91 23.82 -26.66
C LYS A 127 -9.74 23.14 -27.75
N LEU A 128 -9.79 21.80 -27.77
CA LEU A 128 -10.59 21.06 -28.76
C LEU A 128 -12.08 21.41 -28.68
N PHE A 129 -12.64 21.59 -27.49
CA PHE A 129 -14.04 22.03 -27.33
C PHE A 129 -14.29 23.43 -27.87
N ARG A 130 -13.30 24.33 -27.81
CA ARG A 130 -13.40 25.66 -28.44
C ARG A 130 -13.35 25.57 -29.96
N GLU A 131 -12.61 24.61 -30.51
CA GLU A 131 -12.52 24.30 -31.95
C GLU A 131 -13.73 23.50 -32.48
N GLY A 132 -14.76 23.27 -31.66
CA GLY A 132 -16.02 22.67 -32.09
C GLY A 132 -16.22 21.20 -31.73
N LEU A 133 -15.29 20.56 -31.01
CA LEU A 133 -15.52 19.24 -30.43
C LEU A 133 -16.68 19.31 -29.43
N SER A 134 -17.67 18.41 -29.57
CA SER A 134 -18.86 18.43 -28.73
C SER A 134 -18.58 17.90 -27.32
N ASP A 135 -18.76 18.74 -26.29
CA ASP A 135 -18.71 18.32 -24.89
C ASP A 135 -19.96 17.49 -24.49
N LYS A 136 -21.09 17.72 -25.15
CA LYS A 136 -22.38 17.05 -24.92
C LYS A 136 -22.44 15.59 -25.35
N THR A 137 -21.46 15.15 -26.14
CA THR A 137 -21.33 13.75 -26.58
C THR A 137 -19.96 13.17 -26.24
N PHE A 138 -19.22 13.81 -25.34
CA PHE A 138 -17.91 13.38 -24.89
C PHE A 138 -18.02 12.41 -23.71
N HIS A 139 -17.52 11.20 -23.89
CA HIS A 139 -17.54 10.12 -22.90
C HIS A 139 -16.12 9.73 -22.50
N CYS A 140 -15.75 9.96 -21.23
CA CYS A 140 -14.48 9.48 -20.69
C CYS A 140 -14.67 8.14 -19.99
N VAL A 141 -13.95 7.10 -20.42
CA VAL A 141 -13.97 5.78 -19.79
C VAL A 141 -12.62 5.51 -19.17
N GLY A 142 -12.58 5.45 -17.85
CA GLY A 142 -11.34 5.35 -17.09
C GLY A 142 -11.35 4.15 -16.17
N HIS A 143 -10.42 3.21 -16.35
CA HIS A 143 -10.28 2.06 -15.44
C HIS A 143 -9.21 2.33 -14.38
N SER A 144 -9.44 1.90 -13.13
CA SER A 144 -8.45 2.04 -12.05
C SER A 144 -8.04 3.52 -11.88
N PHE A 145 -6.75 3.84 -11.89
CA PHE A 145 -6.30 5.24 -11.91
C PHE A 145 -6.90 6.09 -13.04
N GLY A 146 -7.23 5.49 -14.18
CA GLY A 146 -7.90 6.16 -15.29
C GLY A 146 -9.27 6.74 -14.90
N ALA A 147 -10.01 6.09 -13.98
CA ALA A 147 -11.30 6.61 -13.49
C ALA A 147 -11.11 7.98 -12.81
N HIS A 148 -10.07 8.07 -11.99
CA HIS A 148 -9.69 9.30 -11.32
C HIS A 148 -9.09 10.33 -12.27
N ALA A 149 -8.32 9.89 -13.27
CA ALA A 149 -7.86 10.77 -14.33
C ALA A 149 -9.04 11.42 -15.08
N CYS A 150 -10.09 10.65 -15.42
CA CYS A 150 -11.33 11.19 -15.99
C CYS A 150 -12.00 12.22 -15.08
N GLY A 151 -12.08 11.95 -13.77
CA GLY A 151 -12.62 12.90 -12.79
C GLY A 151 -11.81 14.20 -12.72
N ILE A 152 -10.49 14.10 -12.63
CA ILE A 152 -9.56 15.23 -12.59
C ILE A 152 -9.66 16.04 -13.89
N MET A 153 -9.68 15.40 -15.06
CA MET A 153 -9.88 16.04 -16.36
C MET A 153 -11.22 16.82 -16.38
N GLY A 154 -12.31 16.20 -15.91
CA GLY A 154 -13.63 16.83 -15.88
C GLY A 154 -13.68 18.08 -15.00
N ARG A 155 -12.98 18.08 -13.86
CA ARG A 155 -12.84 19.27 -12.99
C ARG A 155 -12.00 20.36 -13.65
N GLU A 156 -10.87 19.98 -14.24
CA GLU A 156 -9.98 20.91 -14.94
C GLU A 156 -10.67 21.58 -16.13
N ILE A 157 -11.43 20.83 -16.92
CA ILE A 157 -12.25 21.37 -18.00
C ILE A 157 -13.24 22.40 -17.48
N GLN A 158 -13.98 22.09 -16.42
CA GLN A 158 -14.93 23.02 -15.83
C GLN A 158 -14.23 24.27 -15.29
N GLN A 159 -13.05 24.13 -14.68
CA GLN A 159 -12.27 25.26 -14.16
C GLN A 159 -11.75 26.15 -15.29
N TYR A 160 -11.04 25.59 -16.28
CA TYR A 160 -10.39 26.35 -17.36
C TYR A 160 -11.35 26.87 -18.44
N SER A 161 -12.54 26.30 -18.53
CA SER A 161 -13.61 26.81 -19.41
C SER A 161 -14.55 27.79 -18.70
N ASN A 162 -14.30 28.11 -17.43
CA ASN A 162 -15.21 28.91 -16.59
C ASN A 162 -16.64 28.33 -16.58
N LYS A 163 -16.73 27.01 -16.36
CA LYS A 163 -17.94 26.17 -16.34
C LYS A 163 -18.70 26.10 -17.68
N LYS A 164 -18.13 26.58 -18.78
CA LYS A 164 -18.75 26.49 -20.11
C LYS A 164 -18.85 25.05 -20.61
N PHE A 165 -17.83 24.23 -20.37
CA PHE A 165 -17.76 22.85 -20.84
C PHE A 165 -17.77 21.86 -19.68
N LYS A 166 -18.35 20.69 -19.93
CA LYS A 166 -18.37 19.55 -19.00
C LYS A 166 -18.47 18.26 -19.81
N PHE A 167 -17.81 17.18 -19.38
CA PHE A 167 -18.03 15.87 -19.99
C PHE A 167 -19.50 15.46 -19.88
N ALA A 168 -20.04 14.86 -20.95
CA ALA A 168 -21.37 14.30 -20.93
C ALA A 168 -21.44 13.09 -20.01
N ARG A 169 -20.44 12.20 -20.08
CA ARG A 169 -20.38 10.98 -19.26
C ARG A 169 -18.96 10.67 -18.82
N ILE A 170 -18.79 10.27 -17.56
CA ILE A 170 -17.63 9.51 -17.10
C ILE A 170 -18.12 8.13 -16.68
N THR A 171 -17.48 7.09 -17.22
CA THR A 171 -17.62 5.73 -16.67
C THR A 171 -16.33 5.33 -15.98
N GLY A 172 -16.43 4.97 -14.70
CA GLY A 172 -15.28 4.57 -13.87
C GLY A 172 -15.35 3.11 -13.44
N PRO A 173 -14.83 2.15 -14.24
CA PRO A 173 -14.65 0.78 -13.78
C PRO A 173 -13.54 0.70 -12.73
N ASN A 174 -13.94 0.40 -11.50
CA ASN A 174 -13.16 -0.13 -10.37
C ASN A 174 -11.81 0.52 -10.08
N PHE A 175 -11.69 1.21 -8.96
CA PHE A 175 -10.55 2.08 -8.67
C PHE A 175 -10.36 2.29 -7.16
N PHE A 176 -9.13 2.62 -6.77
CA PHE A 176 -8.77 2.98 -5.40
C PHE A 176 -8.67 4.51 -5.27
N PRO A 177 -9.33 5.14 -4.28
CA PRO A 177 -9.37 6.58 -4.15
C PRO A 177 -7.96 7.20 -4.03
N PRO A 178 -7.68 8.35 -4.69
CA PRO A 178 -6.40 9.02 -4.59
C PRO A 178 -6.19 9.61 -3.19
N ILE A 179 -4.94 9.58 -2.73
CA ILE A 179 -4.53 9.98 -1.36
C ILE A 179 -4.41 11.51 -1.22
N SER A 180 -4.40 12.27 -2.31
CA SER A 180 -4.14 13.72 -2.29
C SER A 180 -5.10 14.56 -3.11
N GLU A 181 -6.15 13.95 -3.68
CA GLU A 181 -7.11 14.64 -4.54
C GLU A 181 -8.53 14.16 -4.20
N GLU A 182 -9.53 14.97 -4.56
CA GLU A 182 -10.91 14.49 -4.51
C GLU A 182 -11.06 13.27 -5.43
N PRO A 183 -11.59 12.13 -4.94
CA PRO A 183 -11.92 10.99 -5.78
C PRO A 183 -12.89 11.39 -6.90
N LEU A 184 -13.04 10.49 -7.88
CA LEU A 184 -14.08 10.62 -8.90
C LEU A 184 -15.42 10.81 -8.21
N ASN A 185 -16.23 11.79 -8.62
CA ASN A 185 -17.53 12.04 -8.02
C ASN A 185 -18.53 12.64 -9.01
N THR A 186 -19.78 12.78 -8.56
CA THR A 186 -20.91 13.27 -9.39
C THR A 186 -20.71 14.67 -9.99
N LYS A 187 -19.84 15.51 -9.43
CA LYS A 187 -19.59 16.86 -9.96
C LYS A 187 -18.69 16.86 -11.20
N ASP A 188 -17.97 15.77 -11.46
CA ASP A 188 -16.92 15.72 -12.48
C ASP A 188 -17.48 15.67 -13.92
N ALA A 189 -18.70 15.17 -14.13
CA ALA A 189 -19.39 15.11 -15.42
C ALA A 189 -20.90 15.28 -15.30
N ALA A 190 -21.62 15.49 -16.41
CA ALA A 190 -23.08 15.58 -16.40
C ALA A 190 -23.70 14.25 -15.92
N TYR A 191 -23.09 13.13 -16.28
CA TYR A 191 -23.41 11.81 -15.77
C TYR A 191 -22.15 11.05 -15.38
N VAL A 192 -22.20 10.31 -14.27
CA VAL A 192 -21.08 9.52 -13.76
C VAL A 192 -21.62 8.17 -13.31
N ASP A 193 -21.16 7.10 -13.95
CA ASP A 193 -21.49 5.73 -13.59
C ASP A 193 -20.23 4.93 -13.24
N THR A 194 -20.30 4.12 -12.18
CA THR A 194 -19.14 3.37 -11.67
C THR A 194 -19.45 1.89 -11.52
N ILE A 195 -18.46 1.03 -11.78
CA ILE A 195 -18.57 -0.43 -11.64
C ILE A 195 -17.55 -0.91 -10.63
N HIS A 196 -17.99 -1.54 -9.54
CA HIS A 196 -17.17 -1.93 -8.40
C HIS A 196 -17.07 -3.45 -8.30
N SER A 197 -16.11 -4.05 -9.01
CA SER A 197 -15.95 -5.52 -9.08
C SER A 197 -14.89 -6.08 -8.13
N ASP A 198 -14.07 -5.23 -7.50
CA ASP A 198 -13.04 -5.64 -6.53
C ASP A 198 -13.08 -4.77 -5.28
N THR A 199 -14.22 -4.76 -4.59
CA THR A 199 -14.37 -3.99 -3.35
C THR A 199 -13.53 -4.54 -2.20
N PHE A 200 -12.91 -5.71 -2.37
CA PHE A 200 -12.14 -6.39 -1.33
C PHE A 200 -10.65 -6.01 -1.33
N PHE A 201 -10.06 -5.76 -2.51
CA PHE A 201 -8.62 -5.56 -2.64
C PHE A 201 -8.23 -4.13 -3.05
N ILE A 202 -8.35 -3.76 -4.33
CA ILE A 202 -7.93 -2.44 -4.84
C ILE A 202 -9.06 -1.58 -5.43
N GLY A 203 -10.31 -2.04 -5.37
CA GLY A 203 -11.49 -1.24 -5.67
C GLY A 203 -12.09 -0.55 -4.44
N THR A 204 -12.92 0.46 -4.66
CA THR A 204 -13.62 1.17 -3.59
C THR A 204 -14.99 0.54 -3.27
N LYS A 205 -15.34 0.53 -1.99
CA LYS A 205 -16.70 0.18 -1.49
C LYS A 205 -17.68 1.34 -1.55
N ASN A 206 -17.19 2.56 -1.76
CA ASN A 206 -18.01 3.76 -1.71
C ASN A 206 -18.76 3.93 -3.03
N ALA A 207 -20.07 4.17 -2.95
CA ALA A 207 -20.86 4.63 -4.08
C ALA A 207 -20.54 6.12 -4.34
N ILE A 208 -19.94 6.43 -5.49
CA ILE A 208 -19.45 7.78 -5.80
C ILE A 208 -19.93 8.33 -7.14
N GLY A 209 -20.51 7.48 -8.00
CA GLY A 209 -21.20 7.91 -9.20
C GLY A 209 -22.62 8.41 -8.90
N HIS A 210 -23.26 9.01 -9.91
CA HIS A 210 -24.70 9.18 -9.94
C HIS A 210 -25.38 7.81 -9.86
N VAL A 211 -24.75 6.82 -10.51
CA VAL A 211 -25.09 5.40 -10.44
C VAL A 211 -23.83 4.62 -10.07
N SER A 212 -23.91 3.79 -9.04
CA SER A 212 -22.80 2.91 -8.64
C SER A 212 -23.25 1.45 -8.65
N PHE A 213 -22.63 0.64 -9.49
CA PHE A 213 -22.94 -0.78 -9.68
C PHE A 213 -21.96 -1.66 -8.91
N PHE A 214 -22.50 -2.61 -8.15
CA PHE A 214 -21.73 -3.57 -7.35
C PHE A 214 -22.03 -5.00 -7.81
N PRO A 215 -21.39 -5.50 -8.88
CA PRO A 215 -21.50 -6.89 -9.28
C PRO A 215 -20.90 -7.81 -8.22
N ASN A 216 -21.70 -8.72 -7.68
CA ASN A 216 -21.32 -9.67 -6.62
C ASN A 216 -20.75 -9.05 -5.33
N TYR A 217 -20.73 -7.72 -5.22
CA TYR A 217 -20.20 -6.96 -4.09
C TYR A 217 -18.83 -7.47 -3.59
N ASN A 218 -18.70 -7.78 -2.29
CA ASN A 218 -17.47 -8.26 -1.63
C ASN A 218 -17.08 -9.70 -1.98
N MET A 219 -17.64 -10.29 -3.03
CA MET A 219 -17.28 -11.62 -3.49
C MET A 219 -16.23 -11.54 -4.61
N VAL A 220 -15.37 -12.56 -4.66
CA VAL A 220 -14.51 -12.82 -5.82
C VAL A 220 -15.40 -13.02 -7.04
N GLN A 221 -15.07 -12.35 -8.14
CA GLN A 221 -15.88 -12.43 -9.35
C GLN A 221 -15.84 -13.85 -9.96
N PRO A 222 -16.94 -14.35 -10.55
CA PRO A 222 -16.98 -15.67 -11.16
C PRO A 222 -15.89 -15.85 -12.21
N GLY A 223 -15.17 -16.97 -12.15
CA GLY A 223 -14.06 -17.26 -13.06
C GLY A 223 -12.70 -16.78 -12.54
N CYS A 224 -12.67 -15.95 -11.48
CA CYS A 224 -11.42 -15.62 -10.81
C CYS A 224 -11.00 -16.71 -9.82
N PRO A 225 -9.68 -16.98 -9.69
CA PRO A 225 -9.16 -17.77 -8.59
C PRO A 225 -9.59 -17.16 -7.24
N GLY A 226 -9.81 -18.01 -6.25
CA GLY A 226 -10.16 -17.57 -4.90
C GLY A 226 -9.17 -16.54 -4.38
N PHE A 227 -9.66 -15.55 -3.64
CA PHE A 227 -8.81 -14.50 -3.10
C PHE A 227 -7.71 -15.14 -2.24
N SER A 228 -6.47 -14.93 -2.65
CA SER A 228 -5.31 -15.60 -2.10
C SER A 228 -4.25 -14.53 -1.96
N LEU A 229 -3.78 -14.23 -0.75
CA LEU A 229 -2.70 -13.26 -0.61
C LEU A 229 -1.34 -13.94 -0.89
N ILE A 230 -1.33 -15.28 -0.93
CA ILE A 230 -0.23 -16.23 -0.72
C ILE A 230 1.06 -15.91 -1.47
N SER A 231 0.95 -15.33 -2.67
CA SER A 231 2.09 -14.95 -3.45
C SER A 231 1.95 -13.71 -4.34
N PHE A 232 3.05 -13.24 -4.93
CA PHE A 232 2.98 -12.27 -6.04
C PHE A 232 2.20 -12.84 -7.24
N TYR A 233 2.26 -14.15 -7.47
CA TYR A 233 1.36 -14.84 -8.39
C TYR A 233 -0.10 -14.74 -7.92
N ASP A 234 -0.35 -14.82 -6.61
CA ASP A 234 -1.69 -14.62 -6.07
C ASP A 234 -2.16 -13.15 -6.06
N TYR A 235 -1.25 -12.19 -5.96
CA TYR A 235 -1.52 -10.76 -6.20
C TYR A 235 -2.05 -10.55 -7.63
N CYS A 236 -1.39 -11.18 -8.61
CA CYS A 236 -1.82 -11.18 -10.01
C CYS A 236 -3.20 -11.84 -10.19
N ASN A 237 -3.44 -12.94 -9.48
CA ASN A 237 -4.71 -13.63 -9.46
C ASN A 237 -5.83 -12.80 -8.79
N ASN A 238 -5.52 -12.02 -7.74
CA ASN A 238 -6.47 -11.13 -7.08
C ASN A 238 -6.86 -9.93 -7.96
N MET A 239 -5.98 -9.51 -8.88
CA MET A 239 -6.27 -8.50 -9.89
C MET A 239 -7.35 -8.96 -10.89
N CYS A 240 -7.65 -10.26 -10.99
CA CYS A 240 -8.71 -10.76 -11.86
C CYS A 240 -10.05 -10.06 -11.60
N SER A 241 -10.48 -10.00 -10.32
CA SER A 241 -11.69 -9.28 -9.92
C SER A 241 -11.57 -7.80 -10.25
N HIS A 242 -10.35 -7.22 -10.25
CA HIS A 242 -10.14 -5.83 -10.61
C HIS A 242 -10.44 -5.53 -12.08
N PHE A 243 -9.99 -6.41 -12.98
CA PHE A 243 -10.20 -6.29 -14.43
C PHE A 243 -11.61 -6.66 -14.88
N HIS A 244 -12.39 -7.39 -14.07
CA HIS A 244 -13.78 -7.71 -14.39
C HIS A 244 -14.66 -6.48 -14.63
N ALA A 245 -14.40 -5.34 -13.98
CA ALA A 245 -15.19 -4.15 -14.24
C ALA A 245 -15.06 -3.65 -15.68
N ILE A 246 -13.87 -3.67 -16.29
CA ILE A 246 -13.72 -3.36 -17.72
C ILE A 246 -14.41 -4.43 -18.55
N ARG A 247 -14.22 -5.72 -18.23
CA ARG A 247 -14.76 -6.82 -19.04
C ARG A 247 -16.29 -6.81 -19.07
N TYR A 248 -16.93 -6.62 -17.91
CA TYR A 248 -18.39 -6.45 -17.83
C TYR A 248 -18.84 -5.24 -18.64
N TYR A 249 -18.11 -4.13 -18.58
CA TYR A 249 -18.44 -2.98 -19.41
C TYR A 249 -18.31 -3.27 -20.91
N ALA A 250 -17.18 -3.85 -21.34
CA ALA A 250 -16.89 -4.18 -22.73
C ALA A 250 -17.91 -5.17 -23.31
N GLU A 251 -18.40 -6.12 -22.52
CA GLU A 251 -19.45 -7.04 -22.95
C GLU A 251 -20.74 -6.33 -23.35
N THR A 252 -21.08 -5.25 -22.64
CA THR A 252 -22.30 -4.48 -22.90
C THR A 252 -22.22 -3.66 -24.19
N LEU A 253 -21.01 -3.48 -24.74
CA LEU A 253 -20.79 -2.84 -26.05
C LEU A 253 -21.20 -3.75 -27.22
N ASN A 254 -21.56 -5.02 -26.99
CA ASN A 254 -22.28 -5.80 -27.99
C ASN A 254 -23.77 -5.40 -27.93
N PRO A 255 -24.38 -4.89 -29.02
CA PRO A 255 -25.79 -4.50 -29.03
C PRO A 255 -26.76 -5.62 -28.61
N LYS A 256 -26.38 -6.90 -28.79
CA LYS A 256 -27.18 -8.05 -28.33
C LYS A 256 -27.12 -8.26 -26.80
N ASN A 257 -26.12 -7.69 -26.14
CA ASN A 257 -25.82 -7.88 -24.72
C ASN A 257 -25.90 -6.55 -23.91
N CYS A 258 -26.37 -5.45 -24.48
CA CYS A 258 -26.36 -4.14 -23.80
C CYS A 258 -27.13 -4.13 -22.46
N LYS A 259 -28.11 -5.04 -22.30
CA LYS A 259 -28.92 -5.23 -21.09
C LYS A 259 -28.61 -6.50 -20.30
N VAL A 260 -27.46 -7.13 -20.54
CA VAL A 260 -27.09 -8.43 -19.94
C VAL A 260 -26.91 -8.39 -18.42
N PHE A 261 -26.70 -7.20 -17.83
CA PHE A 261 -26.53 -7.01 -16.39
C PHE A 261 -27.62 -6.11 -15.77
N PRO A 262 -28.84 -6.64 -15.54
CA PRO A 262 -29.90 -5.90 -14.85
C PRO A 262 -29.55 -5.77 -13.36
N ALA A 263 -29.16 -4.56 -12.94
CA ALA A 263 -28.81 -4.27 -11.56
C ALA A 263 -29.97 -3.58 -10.85
N ARG A 264 -30.19 -3.94 -9.59
CA ARG A 264 -31.36 -3.54 -8.81
C ARG A 264 -30.96 -2.56 -7.73
N GLN A 265 -31.71 -1.46 -7.61
CA GLN A 265 -31.45 -0.45 -6.60
C GLN A 265 -31.69 -1.01 -5.19
N CYS A 266 -30.73 -0.84 -4.28
CA CYS A 266 -30.88 -1.30 -2.90
C CYS A 266 -29.98 -0.52 -1.94
N SER A 267 -30.29 -0.57 -0.64
CA SER A 267 -29.48 0.08 0.41
C SER A 267 -28.13 -0.63 0.60
N ASP A 268 -28.13 -1.96 0.52
CA ASP A 268 -26.99 -2.80 0.82
C ASP A 268 -27.13 -4.17 0.12
N TRP A 269 -26.00 -4.88 0.02
CA TRP A 269 -25.94 -6.21 -0.60
C TRP A 269 -26.82 -7.24 0.10
N LYS A 270 -26.94 -7.21 1.43
CA LYS A 270 -27.73 -8.21 2.17
C LYS A 270 -29.22 -8.05 1.86
N SER A 271 -29.71 -6.82 1.79
CA SER A 271 -31.08 -6.51 1.40
C SER A 271 -31.37 -6.94 -0.04
N TYR A 272 -30.39 -6.80 -0.94
CA TYR A 272 -30.48 -7.30 -2.32
C TYR A 272 -30.53 -8.84 -2.37
N ASP A 273 -29.59 -9.52 -1.71
CA ASP A 273 -29.48 -11.00 -1.73
C ASP A 273 -30.64 -11.69 -0.97
N THR A 274 -31.30 -10.99 -0.05
CA THR A 274 -32.53 -11.45 0.64
C THR A 274 -33.83 -11.01 -0.04
N HIS A 275 -33.77 -10.57 -1.31
CA HIS A 275 -34.94 -10.21 -2.12
C HIS A 275 -35.80 -9.05 -1.58
N LYS A 276 -35.29 -8.24 -0.65
CA LYS A 276 -36.04 -7.11 -0.06
C LYS A 276 -36.20 -5.90 -0.97
N CYS A 277 -35.49 -5.89 -2.10
CA CYS A 277 -35.47 -4.79 -3.05
C CYS A 277 -36.14 -5.15 -4.39
N ASP A 278 -36.87 -6.27 -4.48
CA ASP A 278 -37.37 -6.81 -5.76
C ASP A 278 -38.41 -5.96 -6.50
N GLU A 279 -38.99 -4.98 -5.83
CA GLU A 279 -39.88 -3.97 -6.43
C GLU A 279 -39.14 -2.67 -6.80
N LYS A 280 -37.86 -2.54 -6.42
CA LYS A 280 -37.06 -1.33 -6.67
C LYS A 280 -36.63 -1.24 -8.13
N PRO A 281 -36.38 -0.01 -8.64
CA PRO A 281 -35.98 0.22 -10.02
C PRO A 281 -34.75 -0.60 -10.44
N ILE A 282 -34.77 -1.01 -11.71
CA ILE A 282 -33.64 -1.64 -12.39
C ILE A 282 -32.90 -0.59 -13.20
N ASN A 283 -31.57 -0.63 -13.13
CA ASN A 283 -30.67 0.07 -14.03
C ASN A 283 -29.69 -0.95 -14.63
N TYR A 284 -29.31 -0.78 -15.89
CA TYR A 284 -28.46 -1.74 -16.59
C TYR A 284 -26.99 -1.36 -16.42
N MET A 285 -26.21 -2.22 -15.79
CA MET A 285 -24.78 -1.99 -15.62
C MET A 285 -24.09 -2.08 -16.99
N GLY A 286 -23.48 -0.98 -17.45
CA GLY A 286 -22.78 -0.91 -18.73
C GLY A 286 -23.15 0.29 -19.59
N ILE A 287 -23.03 0.14 -20.91
CA ILE A 287 -23.29 1.22 -21.87
C ILE A 287 -24.73 1.75 -21.79
N ASP A 288 -25.71 0.88 -21.52
CA ASP A 288 -27.15 1.19 -21.41
C ASP A 288 -27.58 1.76 -20.04
N SER A 289 -26.62 2.11 -19.18
CA SER A 289 -26.91 2.72 -17.88
C SER A 289 -27.75 3.99 -18.02
N ASN A 290 -28.91 4.01 -17.37
CA ASN A 290 -29.89 5.10 -17.44
C ASN A 290 -29.49 6.23 -16.48
N PRO A 291 -29.25 7.45 -16.97
CA PRO A 291 -28.86 8.59 -16.13
C PRO A 291 -29.99 9.13 -15.24
N ASN A 292 -31.26 8.82 -15.56
CA ASN A 292 -32.41 9.34 -14.84
C ASN A 292 -32.71 8.59 -13.53
N VAL A 293 -32.03 7.46 -13.28
CA VAL A 293 -32.23 6.65 -12.07
C VAL A 293 -30.91 6.59 -11.30
N THR A 294 -30.82 7.35 -10.22
CA THR A 294 -29.60 7.49 -9.41
C THR A 294 -29.60 6.57 -8.19
N GLY A 295 -28.41 6.27 -7.66
CA GLY A 295 -28.23 5.52 -6.43
C GLY A 295 -27.29 4.32 -6.55
N THR A 296 -27.41 3.40 -5.61
CA THR A 296 -26.58 2.20 -5.51
C THR A 296 -27.34 0.98 -6.02
N PHE A 297 -26.71 0.23 -6.91
CA PHE A 297 -27.29 -0.91 -7.60
C PHE A 297 -26.43 -2.15 -7.43
N TYR A 298 -27.08 -3.29 -7.20
CA TYR A 298 -26.42 -4.58 -7.03
C TYR A 298 -26.88 -5.55 -8.11
N VAL A 299 -25.96 -6.41 -8.55
CA VAL A 299 -26.25 -7.46 -9.53
C VAL A 299 -25.48 -8.72 -9.16
N LYS A 300 -26.16 -9.87 -9.15
CA LYS A 300 -25.55 -11.18 -8.98
C LYS A 300 -25.21 -11.75 -10.35
N ILE A 301 -23.93 -12.02 -10.59
CA ILE A 301 -23.43 -12.62 -11.83
C ILE A 301 -22.93 -14.02 -11.44
N THR A 302 -23.47 -15.05 -12.09
CA THR A 302 -23.16 -16.46 -11.75
C THR A 302 -22.40 -17.21 -12.85
N SER A 303 -22.41 -16.70 -14.09
CA SER A 303 -21.74 -17.35 -15.21
C SER A 303 -20.22 -17.33 -15.00
N LYS A 304 -19.61 -18.52 -14.88
CA LYS A 304 -18.15 -18.71 -14.97
C LYS A 304 -17.73 -18.43 -16.41
N ARG A 305 -17.50 -17.17 -16.74
CA ARG A 305 -16.85 -16.82 -18.00
C ARG A 305 -15.36 -16.96 -17.75
N TYR A 306 -14.81 -18.05 -18.27
CA TYR A 306 -13.50 -18.56 -17.93
C TYR A 306 -12.42 -17.49 -18.17
N PHE A 307 -11.53 -17.33 -17.19
CA PHE A 307 -10.32 -16.54 -17.27
C PHE A 307 -9.17 -17.49 -17.60
N ASP A 308 -8.40 -17.22 -18.65
CA ASP A 308 -7.05 -17.77 -18.74
C ASP A 308 -6.13 -16.83 -17.95
N GLY A 309 -5.79 -17.23 -16.73
CA GLY A 309 -4.94 -16.44 -15.83
C GLY A 309 -3.48 -16.34 -16.25
N ASN A 310 -3.09 -16.95 -17.36
CA ASN A 310 -1.74 -16.89 -17.86
C ASN A 310 -1.38 -15.54 -18.50
N GLU A 311 -2.32 -14.70 -18.92
CA GLU A 311 -2.00 -13.50 -19.72
C GLU A 311 -1.42 -12.34 -18.91
N PHE A 312 -2.01 -11.95 -17.78
CA PHE A 312 -1.40 -10.94 -16.90
C PHE A 312 -0.11 -11.49 -16.27
N TYR A 313 -0.06 -12.79 -15.98
CA TYR A 313 1.15 -13.45 -15.52
C TYR A 313 2.26 -13.40 -16.58
N ASN A 314 1.97 -13.65 -17.86
CA ASN A 314 2.93 -13.62 -18.97
C ASN A 314 3.33 -12.17 -19.34
N TRP A 315 2.38 -11.24 -19.43
CA TRP A 315 2.63 -9.81 -19.68
C TRP A 315 3.49 -9.20 -18.57
N LEU A 316 3.22 -9.58 -17.32
CA LEU A 316 3.98 -9.15 -16.17
C LEU A 316 5.31 -9.91 -16.05
N LEU A 317 5.43 -11.18 -16.44
CA LEU A 317 6.70 -11.89 -16.53
C LEU A 317 7.62 -11.26 -17.57
N ASP A 318 7.13 -10.89 -18.76
CA ASP A 318 7.93 -10.21 -19.79
C ASP A 318 8.46 -8.85 -19.31
N ARG A 319 7.70 -8.12 -18.49
CA ARG A 319 8.13 -6.83 -17.91
C ARG A 319 8.80 -6.94 -16.54
N ILE A 320 8.56 -8.02 -15.80
CA ILE A 320 9.33 -8.40 -14.63
C ILE A 320 10.68 -8.89 -15.06
N VAL A 321 10.88 -9.53 -16.21
CA VAL A 321 12.23 -9.77 -16.76
C VAL A 321 12.97 -8.44 -16.94
N PHE A 322 12.29 -7.32 -17.16
CA PHE A 322 12.89 -5.98 -17.16
C PHE A 322 13.19 -5.42 -15.75
N PHE A 323 12.35 -5.69 -14.73
CA PHE A 323 12.58 -5.34 -13.31
C PHE A 323 13.47 -6.33 -12.54
N SER A 324 13.58 -7.55 -13.05
CA SER A 324 14.41 -8.64 -12.54
C SER A 324 15.68 -8.77 -13.36
N ALA A 325 15.83 -8.15 -14.53
CA ALA A 325 17.16 -7.91 -15.11
C ALA A 325 17.96 -6.89 -14.28
N THR A 326 17.29 -5.99 -13.54
CA THR A 326 17.94 -5.19 -12.49
C THR A 326 17.99 -5.94 -11.15
N GLY A 327 17.02 -6.80 -10.84
CA GLY A 327 17.02 -7.67 -9.64
C GLY A 327 17.95 -8.89 -9.67
N ALA A 328 18.32 -9.40 -10.85
CA ALA A 328 19.15 -10.59 -11.08
C ALA A 328 20.64 -10.23 -11.25
N VAL A 329 20.96 -8.94 -11.36
CA VAL A 329 22.36 -8.46 -11.26
C VAL A 329 22.79 -8.30 -9.80
N PHE A 330 21.85 -8.41 -8.85
CA PHE A 330 22.18 -8.45 -7.43
C PHE A 330 22.17 -9.89 -6.91
N ASN A 331 23.32 -10.29 -6.41
CA ASN A 331 23.53 -11.50 -5.64
C ASN A 331 22.82 -11.38 -4.26
N PHE A 332 21.47 -11.42 -4.24
CA PHE A 332 20.62 -11.10 -3.07
C PHE A 332 20.47 -12.23 -2.02
N ASN A 333 21.30 -13.27 -2.09
CA ASN A 333 21.20 -14.40 -1.15
C ASN A 333 22.20 -14.34 0.02
N ASN A 334 23.07 -13.33 0.09
CA ASN A 334 24.08 -13.26 1.15
C ASN A 334 23.71 -12.24 2.24
N PHE A 335 22.95 -12.70 3.24
CA PHE A 335 22.65 -11.95 4.48
C PHE A 335 23.76 -12.08 5.54
N ASP A 336 24.88 -12.74 5.24
CA ASP A 336 25.98 -12.97 6.18
C ASP A 336 26.69 -11.67 6.58
N ARG A 337 26.48 -10.60 5.78
CA ARG A 337 27.00 -9.24 6.01
C ARG A 337 26.04 -8.34 6.81
N LEU A 338 24.90 -8.84 7.28
CA LEU A 338 24.03 -8.09 8.18
C LEU A 338 24.79 -7.64 9.44
N ASN A 339 24.58 -6.40 9.85
CA ASN A 339 25.29 -5.82 10.98
C ASN A 339 24.43 -5.97 12.24
N VAL A 340 25.05 -6.46 13.31
CA VAL A 340 24.49 -6.45 14.66
C VAL A 340 25.36 -5.55 15.51
N LYS A 341 24.76 -4.51 16.08
CA LYS A 341 25.45 -3.55 16.94
C LYS A 341 25.22 -3.94 18.39
N PHE A 342 26.29 -4.25 19.11
CA PHE A 342 26.29 -4.46 20.55
C PHE A 342 26.68 -3.14 21.23
N TYR A 343 25.70 -2.50 21.87
CA TYR A 343 25.92 -1.24 22.59
C TYR A 343 26.45 -1.53 23.99
N HIS A 344 27.45 -0.77 24.42
CA HIS A 344 28.10 -0.95 25.72
C HIS A 344 28.62 0.37 26.28
N GLY A 345 28.82 0.42 27.60
CA GLY A 345 29.13 1.66 28.32
C GLY A 345 27.89 2.50 28.60
N SER A 346 28.08 3.78 28.93
CA SER A 346 27.00 4.72 29.27
C SER A 346 26.64 5.67 28.13
N ASP A 347 27.43 5.71 27.05
CA ASP A 347 27.18 6.52 25.86
C ASP A 347 26.72 5.61 24.72
N SER A 348 25.52 5.85 24.24
CA SER A 348 24.87 5.10 23.18
C SER A 348 25.52 5.32 21.80
N ARG A 349 26.54 6.16 21.66
CA ARG A 349 27.41 6.24 20.47
C ARG A 349 28.47 5.14 20.45
N ILE A 350 28.71 4.50 21.60
CA ILE A 350 29.70 3.44 21.77
C ILE A 350 29.05 2.08 21.52
N PHE A 351 29.49 1.40 20.48
CA PHE A 351 29.07 0.03 20.16
C PHE A 351 30.19 -0.75 19.47
N THR A 352 30.16 -2.06 19.64
CA THR A 352 30.94 -2.99 18.80
C THR A 352 30.01 -3.56 17.73
N GLN A 353 30.42 -3.49 16.46
CA GLN A 353 29.66 -4.06 15.35
C GLN A 353 30.17 -5.46 14.99
N TYR A 354 29.24 -6.39 14.84
CA TYR A 354 29.51 -7.74 14.35
C TYR A 354 28.76 -7.96 13.05
N HIS A 355 29.41 -8.63 12.10
CA HIS A 355 28.67 -9.26 11.00
C HIS A 355 27.95 -10.50 11.52
N LEU A 356 26.77 -10.77 10.98
CA LEU A 356 25.92 -11.88 11.41
C LEU A 356 26.64 -13.24 11.30
N SER A 357 27.47 -13.42 10.28
CA SER A 357 28.35 -14.60 10.12
C SER A 357 29.25 -14.87 11.34
N ASN A 358 29.71 -13.81 12.01
CA ASN A 358 30.64 -13.87 13.14
C ASN A 358 29.98 -13.46 14.46
N ILE A 359 28.65 -13.45 14.55
CA ILE A 359 27.92 -12.94 15.71
C ILE A 359 28.31 -13.62 17.02
N THR A 360 28.78 -14.86 16.98
CA THR A 360 29.23 -15.60 18.17
C THR A 360 30.38 -14.93 18.92
N GLN A 361 31.14 -14.05 18.27
CA GLN A 361 32.21 -13.27 18.91
C GLN A 361 31.69 -12.26 19.93
N VAL A 362 30.38 -11.92 19.89
CA VAL A 362 29.77 -11.02 20.88
C VAL A 362 29.90 -11.59 22.30
N LEU A 363 29.84 -12.92 22.45
CA LEU A 363 29.91 -13.61 23.75
C LEU A 363 31.29 -13.53 24.41
N THR A 364 32.33 -13.23 23.63
CA THR A 364 33.71 -13.07 24.11
C THR A 364 34.12 -11.61 24.22
N ASN A 365 33.22 -10.67 23.92
CA ASN A 365 33.49 -9.25 24.10
C ASN A 365 33.64 -8.95 25.60
N LYS A 366 34.69 -8.21 25.97
CA LYS A 366 34.99 -7.89 27.38
C LYS A 366 33.87 -7.14 28.11
N TYR A 367 32.93 -6.52 27.38
CA TYR A 367 31.78 -5.81 27.94
C TYR A 367 30.50 -6.65 27.97
N PHE A 368 30.50 -7.86 27.38
CA PHE A 368 29.34 -8.75 27.41
C PHE A 368 29.28 -9.48 28.75
N ASP A 369 28.18 -9.32 29.47
CA ASP A 369 27.99 -9.88 30.80
C ASP A 369 27.02 -11.07 30.74
N HIS A 370 27.54 -12.28 30.89
CA HIS A 370 26.76 -13.52 30.82
C HIS A 370 25.69 -13.64 31.92
N SER A 371 25.79 -12.87 33.00
CA SER A 371 24.77 -12.84 34.05
C SER A 371 23.55 -11.98 33.69
N ARG A 372 23.67 -11.10 32.68
CA ARG A 372 22.60 -10.17 32.29
C ARG A 372 21.66 -10.76 31.24
N PRO A 373 20.37 -10.40 31.28
CA PRO A 373 19.45 -10.68 30.18
C PRO A 373 19.95 -10.02 28.88
N THR A 374 19.65 -10.65 27.74
CA THR A 374 20.04 -10.14 26.43
C THR A 374 18.81 -9.70 25.66
N THR A 375 18.80 -8.45 25.20
CA THR A 375 17.71 -7.88 24.43
C THR A 375 18.19 -7.58 23.01
N LEU A 376 17.46 -8.12 22.02
CA LEU A 376 17.61 -7.78 20.62
C LEU A 376 16.50 -6.82 20.21
N TYR A 377 16.86 -5.66 19.66
CA TYR A 377 15.93 -4.74 19.05
C TYR A 377 16.02 -4.75 17.52
N ILE A 378 14.85 -4.82 16.87
CA ILE A 378 14.70 -4.79 15.41
C ILE A 378 13.73 -3.66 15.04
N PHE A 379 14.24 -2.63 14.37
CA PHE A 379 13.41 -1.53 13.87
C PHE A 379 12.64 -1.92 12.60
N GLY A 380 11.69 -1.08 12.19
CA GLY A 380 10.75 -1.29 11.10
C GLY A 380 11.18 -0.76 9.72
N TRP A 381 10.19 -0.64 8.82
CA TRP A 381 10.36 -0.10 7.47
C TRP A 381 10.87 1.35 7.51
N LEU A 382 11.79 1.72 6.62
CA LEU A 382 12.36 3.07 6.51
C LEU A 382 13.09 3.61 7.76
N GLN A 383 13.22 2.81 8.82
CA GLN A 383 13.93 3.20 10.03
C GLN A 383 15.43 2.88 9.95
N ASN A 384 16.22 3.53 10.79
CA ASN A 384 17.63 3.20 10.99
C ASN A 384 18.07 3.58 12.43
N PRO A 385 19.25 3.15 12.89
CA PRO A 385 19.73 3.42 14.26
C PRO A 385 19.95 4.90 14.61
N LEU A 386 20.07 5.78 13.60
CA LEU A 386 20.26 7.22 13.77
C LEU A 386 18.94 8.00 13.70
N GLY A 387 17.81 7.35 13.43
CA GLY A 387 16.50 8.00 13.48
C GLY A 387 16.08 8.25 14.92
N ASP A 388 15.53 9.42 15.22
CA ASP A 388 15.26 9.94 16.57
C ASP A 388 14.48 8.96 17.45
N THR A 389 13.41 8.36 16.91
CA THR A 389 12.61 7.40 17.69
C THR A 389 13.39 6.12 18.00
N THR A 390 14.15 5.61 17.03
CA THR A 390 15.05 4.46 17.23
C THR A 390 16.16 4.81 18.22
N ARG A 391 16.69 6.03 18.10
CA ARG A 391 17.80 6.55 18.89
C ARG A 391 17.42 6.72 20.34
N GLN A 392 16.29 7.34 20.63
CA GLN A 392 15.75 7.50 21.99
C GLN A 392 15.55 6.14 22.68
N LEU A 393 15.08 5.14 21.93
CA LEU A 393 14.94 3.77 22.45
C LEU A 393 16.31 3.14 22.76
N ILE A 394 17.29 3.28 21.86
CA ILE A 394 18.67 2.82 22.09
C ILE A 394 19.26 3.51 23.33
N ASP A 395 19.11 4.83 23.43
CA ASP A 395 19.58 5.63 24.57
C ASP A 395 18.98 5.15 25.88
N ALA A 396 17.67 4.85 25.91
CA ALA A 396 17.01 4.36 27.11
C ALA A 396 17.53 2.98 27.56
N TYR A 397 17.81 2.05 26.63
CA TYR A 397 18.43 0.78 26.99
C TYR A 397 19.86 0.94 27.52
N VAL A 398 20.67 1.79 26.87
CA VAL A 398 22.06 2.05 27.28
C VAL A 398 22.12 2.73 28.65
N GLN A 399 21.27 3.73 28.88
CA GLN A 399 21.18 4.44 30.17
C GLN A 399 20.71 3.51 31.30
N ARG A 400 19.82 2.56 30.99
CA ARG A 400 19.33 1.59 31.98
C ARG A 400 20.43 0.61 32.40
N GLY A 401 21.26 0.17 31.44
CA GLY A 401 22.53 -0.51 31.71
C GLY A 401 22.44 -1.90 32.35
N ASP A 402 21.26 -2.50 32.48
CA ASP A 402 21.01 -3.82 33.10
C ASP A 402 20.78 -4.94 32.08
N TYR A 403 21.00 -4.69 30.78
CA TYR A 403 20.89 -5.67 29.68
C TYR A 403 22.18 -5.72 28.84
N ASN A 404 22.43 -6.87 28.22
CA ASN A 404 23.22 -6.90 26.98
C ASN A 404 22.30 -6.45 25.83
N PHE A 405 22.55 -5.28 25.24
CA PHE A 405 21.67 -4.71 24.24
C PHE A 405 22.23 -4.81 22.82
N LEU A 406 21.49 -5.51 21.96
CA LEU A 406 21.81 -5.76 20.56
C LEU A 406 20.80 -5.05 19.67
N VAL A 407 21.25 -4.45 18.57
CA VAL A 407 20.38 -3.93 17.50
C VAL A 407 20.74 -4.61 16.19
N LEU A 408 19.74 -5.20 15.53
CA LEU A 408 19.88 -5.70 14.15
C LEU A 408 19.77 -4.52 13.19
N ASP A 409 20.90 -4.07 12.64
CA ASP A 409 20.95 -3.00 11.66
C ASP A 409 20.72 -3.57 10.25
N TRP A 410 19.46 -3.53 9.83
CA TRP A 410 19.02 -3.94 8.50
C TRP A 410 18.65 -2.74 7.61
N SER A 411 19.18 -1.55 7.91
CA SER A 411 18.85 -0.31 7.19
C SER A 411 19.22 -0.31 5.70
N ASN A 412 20.08 -1.24 5.26
CA ASN A 412 20.42 -1.44 3.85
C ASN A 412 19.39 -2.29 3.10
N TYR A 413 18.47 -2.95 3.80
CA TYR A 413 17.51 -3.89 3.24
C TYR A 413 16.05 -3.43 3.44
N ASN A 414 15.83 -2.39 4.25
CA ASN A 414 14.51 -1.89 4.64
C ASN A 414 14.04 -0.64 3.89
N VAL A 415 14.71 -0.27 2.80
CA VAL A 415 14.32 0.85 1.94
C VAL A 415 14.03 0.30 0.55
N ASP A 416 12.75 -0.01 0.30
CA ASP A 416 12.23 -0.48 -0.99
C ASP A 416 10.69 -0.52 -0.92
N LEU A 417 10.05 -1.04 -1.98
CA LEU A 417 8.65 -1.45 -1.96
C LEU A 417 8.34 -2.33 -0.75
N TYR A 418 7.19 -2.08 -0.13
CA TYR A 418 6.71 -2.80 1.06
C TYR A 418 6.81 -4.32 0.91
N THR A 419 6.44 -4.88 -0.25
CA THR A 419 6.52 -6.32 -0.54
C THR A 419 7.95 -6.84 -0.66
N ILE A 420 8.84 -6.09 -1.32
CA ILE A 420 10.26 -6.45 -1.45
C ILE A 420 10.94 -6.43 -0.07
N VAL A 421 10.67 -5.38 0.72
CA VAL A 421 11.16 -5.28 2.10
C VAL A 421 10.65 -6.44 2.95
N MET A 422 9.38 -6.83 2.79
CA MET A 422 8.81 -7.99 3.49
C MET A 422 9.56 -9.30 3.15
N PHE A 423 9.85 -9.56 1.87
CA PHE A 423 10.64 -10.74 1.48
C PHE A 423 12.05 -10.73 2.07
N ARG A 424 12.73 -9.57 2.00
CA ARG A 424 14.07 -9.40 2.58
C ARG A 424 14.04 -9.61 4.09
N MET A 425 13.05 -9.03 4.77
CA MET A 425 12.83 -9.18 6.20
C MET A 425 12.63 -10.65 6.60
N SER A 426 11.81 -11.40 5.86
CA SER A 426 11.60 -12.83 6.12
C SER A 426 12.89 -13.63 5.99
N LYS A 427 13.59 -13.51 4.86
CA LYS A 427 14.86 -14.24 4.63
C LYS A 427 15.91 -13.86 5.67
N MET A 428 16.08 -12.57 5.94
CA MET A 428 16.98 -12.07 6.98
C MET A 428 16.66 -12.68 8.35
N SER A 429 15.38 -12.67 8.73
CA SER A 429 14.94 -13.15 10.04
C SER A 429 15.24 -14.64 10.23
N ARG A 430 15.09 -15.45 9.19
CA ARG A 430 15.49 -16.86 9.21
C ARG A 430 17.01 -17.04 9.34
N VAL A 431 17.80 -16.27 8.59
CA VAL A 431 19.27 -16.32 8.72
C VAL A 431 19.71 -15.91 10.14
N PHE A 432 19.05 -14.90 10.70
CA PHE A 432 19.28 -14.49 12.07
C PHE A 432 18.88 -15.57 13.08
N GLY A 433 17.71 -16.21 12.93
CA GLY A 433 17.25 -17.30 13.81
C GLY A 433 18.21 -18.48 13.87
N ARG A 434 18.80 -18.88 12.73
CA ARG A 434 19.87 -19.88 12.70
C ARG A 434 21.13 -19.43 13.44
N SER A 435 21.51 -18.16 13.29
CA SER A 435 22.67 -17.59 13.98
C SER A 435 22.43 -17.46 15.49
N LEU A 436 21.22 -17.11 15.91
CA LEU A 436 20.79 -17.08 17.30
C LEU A 436 20.79 -18.47 17.94
N THR A 437 20.39 -19.49 17.18
CA THR A 437 20.51 -20.90 17.63
C THR A 437 21.96 -21.27 17.92
N LYS A 438 22.93 -20.79 17.13
CA LYS A 438 24.36 -20.98 17.39
C LYS A 438 24.83 -20.24 18.66
N LEU A 439 24.30 -19.06 18.94
CA LEU A 439 24.58 -18.32 20.18
C LEU A 439 24.08 -19.09 21.40
N PHE A 440 22.84 -19.60 21.36
CA PHE A 440 22.29 -20.40 22.46
C PHE A 440 23.11 -21.68 22.71
N ASN A 441 23.58 -22.34 21.65
CA ASN A 441 24.52 -23.45 21.78
C ASN A 441 25.85 -23.09 22.43
N LYS A 442 26.30 -21.84 22.32
CA LYS A 442 27.55 -21.33 22.90
C LYS A 442 27.37 -20.70 24.28
N GLY A 443 26.20 -20.87 24.90
CA GLY A 443 25.96 -20.46 26.28
C GLY A 443 25.17 -19.17 26.45
N LEU A 444 24.70 -18.53 25.37
CA LEU A 444 23.70 -17.46 25.51
C LEU A 444 22.41 -18.04 26.09
N SER A 445 21.88 -17.46 27.16
CA SER A 445 20.65 -17.93 27.80
C SER A 445 19.41 -17.66 26.93
N ASP A 446 18.69 -18.70 26.53
CA ASP A 446 17.39 -18.58 25.87
C ASP A 446 16.27 -18.23 26.87
N GLN A 447 16.48 -18.51 28.17
CA GLN A 447 15.54 -18.25 29.27
C GLN A 447 15.41 -16.77 29.63
N THR A 448 16.38 -15.94 29.24
CA THR A 448 16.39 -14.49 29.49
C THR A 448 16.56 -13.67 28.21
N PHE A 449 16.43 -14.30 27.03
CA PHE A 449 16.51 -13.61 25.75
C PHE A 449 15.18 -12.93 25.38
N HIS A 450 15.24 -11.64 25.06
CA HIS A 450 14.09 -10.82 24.70
C HIS A 450 14.26 -10.22 23.31
N CYS A 451 13.33 -10.50 22.39
CA CYS A 451 13.28 -9.82 21.09
C CYS A 451 12.21 -8.73 21.10
N VAL A 452 12.60 -7.48 20.87
CA VAL A 452 11.71 -6.32 20.75
C VAL A 452 11.72 -5.87 19.31
N GLY A 453 10.55 -5.81 18.68
CA GLY A 453 10.44 -5.47 17.27
C GLY A 453 9.39 -4.42 17.01
N HIS A 454 9.72 -3.38 16.24
CA HIS A 454 8.76 -2.37 15.80
C HIS A 454 8.31 -2.60 14.36
N SER A 455 7.01 -2.49 14.08
CA SER A 455 6.47 -2.63 12.72
C SER A 455 6.86 -3.97 12.09
N PHE A 456 7.57 -3.99 10.94
CA PHE A 456 8.17 -5.21 10.38
C PHE A 456 9.14 -5.94 11.33
N GLY A 457 9.80 -5.23 12.24
CA GLY A 457 10.65 -5.82 13.26
C GLY A 457 9.88 -6.74 14.21
N ALA A 458 8.60 -6.44 14.50
CA ALA A 458 7.76 -7.31 15.34
C ALA A 458 7.57 -8.70 14.69
N HIS A 459 7.29 -8.71 13.39
CA HIS A 459 7.20 -9.94 12.61
C HIS A 459 8.56 -10.62 12.46
N SER A 460 9.64 -9.85 12.34
CA SER A 460 11.01 -10.39 12.32
C SER A 460 11.29 -11.19 13.60
N CYS A 461 10.93 -10.66 14.78
CA CYS A 461 11.04 -11.38 16.05
C CYS A 461 10.22 -12.68 16.06
N GLY A 462 9.01 -12.65 15.51
CA GLY A 462 8.18 -13.86 15.37
C GLY A 462 8.84 -14.94 14.50
N ILE A 463 9.34 -14.55 13.33
CA ILE A 463 10.05 -15.44 12.39
C ILE A 463 11.33 -16.00 13.02
N ILE A 464 12.12 -15.16 13.70
CA ILE A 464 13.31 -15.59 14.43
C ILE A 464 12.94 -16.63 15.49
N GLY A 465 11.86 -16.41 16.25
CA GLY A 465 11.40 -17.32 17.29
C GLY A 465 10.98 -18.70 16.76
N ARG A 466 10.32 -18.74 15.60
CA ARG A 466 9.98 -19.99 14.92
C ARG A 466 11.21 -20.69 14.36
N GLU A 467 12.09 -19.96 13.68
CA GLU A 467 13.32 -20.53 13.13
C GLU A 467 14.24 -21.09 14.23
N VAL A 468 14.32 -20.44 15.41
CA VAL A 468 15.05 -20.98 16.56
C VAL A 468 14.45 -22.32 17.01
N GLN A 469 13.13 -22.40 17.12
CA GLN A 469 12.45 -23.65 17.49
C GLN A 469 12.68 -24.74 16.43
N GLU A 470 12.57 -24.41 15.14
CA GLU A 470 12.82 -25.33 14.01
C GLU A 470 14.28 -25.80 13.98
N ALA A 471 15.25 -24.87 13.94
CA ALA A 471 16.68 -25.18 13.82
C ALA A 471 17.25 -25.90 15.05
N SER A 472 16.66 -25.70 16.24
CA SER A 472 17.05 -26.39 17.46
C SER A 472 16.28 -27.68 17.72
N LYS A 473 15.33 -28.06 16.84
CA LYS A 473 14.39 -29.19 17.03
C LYS A 473 13.62 -29.09 18.36
N GLY A 474 13.15 -27.89 18.68
CA GLY A 474 12.36 -27.59 19.88
C GLY A 474 13.16 -27.42 21.16
N ARG A 475 14.49 -27.58 21.14
CA ARG A 475 15.33 -27.46 22.35
C ARG A 475 15.39 -26.05 22.91
N PHE A 476 15.35 -25.04 22.06
CA PHE A 476 15.38 -23.64 22.48
C PHE A 476 14.08 -22.93 22.15
N LYS A 477 13.66 -22.04 23.07
CA LYS A 477 12.53 -21.14 22.86
C LYS A 477 12.79 -19.83 23.57
N MET A 478 12.76 -18.72 22.81
CA MET A 478 13.02 -17.38 23.36
C MET A 478 12.07 -17.08 24.53
N ALA A 479 12.59 -16.41 25.55
CA ALA A 479 11.83 -16.08 26.74
C ALA A 479 10.69 -15.11 26.43
N ARG A 480 10.98 -14.03 25.70
CA ARG A 480 10.00 -12.99 25.41
C ARG A 480 10.13 -12.43 24.00
N ILE A 481 8.99 -12.17 23.36
CA ILE A 481 8.89 -11.26 22.21
C ILE A 481 7.96 -10.11 22.58
N THR A 482 8.39 -8.87 22.31
CA THR A 482 7.50 -7.71 22.34
C THR A 482 7.33 -7.13 20.94
N GLY A 483 6.08 -7.06 20.47
CA GLY A 483 5.72 -6.40 19.22
C GLY A 483 5.23 -4.96 19.45
N LEU A 484 6.01 -3.98 19.00
CA LEU A 484 5.68 -2.55 19.04
C LEU A 484 4.96 -2.19 17.74
N ASP A 485 3.66 -1.97 17.84
CA ASP A 485 2.72 -1.76 16.74
C ASP A 485 3.01 -2.65 15.52
N PRO A 486 2.86 -3.98 15.63
CA PRO A 486 3.15 -4.91 14.54
C PRO A 486 2.43 -4.49 13.27
N ALA A 487 3.13 -4.50 12.14
CA ALA A 487 2.57 -4.00 10.88
C ALA A 487 1.28 -4.76 10.48
N LYS A 488 0.33 -4.06 9.85
CA LYS A 488 -1.00 -4.57 9.55
C LYS A 488 -0.91 -5.70 8.53
N TRP A 489 -1.28 -6.88 9.01
CA TRP A 489 -1.18 -8.14 8.30
C TRP A 489 -2.16 -8.31 7.12
N LYS A 490 -3.09 -7.39 6.84
CA LYS A 490 -4.01 -7.53 5.68
C LYS A 490 -3.31 -7.45 4.32
N PHE A 491 -2.01 -7.16 4.31
CA PHE A 491 -1.09 -7.28 3.17
C PHE A 491 -0.16 -8.51 3.28
N PHE A 492 -0.50 -9.44 4.17
CA PHE A 492 0.31 -10.56 4.66
C PHE A 492 -0.55 -11.84 4.59
N PRO A 493 -0.29 -12.76 3.67
CA PRO A 493 -0.88 -14.09 3.70
C PRO A 493 -0.08 -14.92 4.69
N ALA A 494 -0.74 -15.81 5.41
CA ALA A 494 -0.09 -16.84 6.22
C ALA A 494 0.81 -17.80 5.40
N VAL A 495 0.91 -17.64 4.08
CA VAL A 495 1.61 -18.59 3.20
C VAL A 495 3.02 -18.14 2.81
N TYR A 496 3.41 -16.91 3.11
CA TYR A 496 4.83 -16.53 3.09
C TYR A 496 5.49 -16.72 4.44
N GLU A 497 4.91 -16.11 5.46
CA GLU A 497 5.30 -16.24 6.84
C GLU A 497 4.05 -16.01 7.70
N ASN A 498 3.96 -16.72 8.81
CA ASN A 498 2.92 -16.41 9.78
C ASN A 498 3.21 -15.05 10.44
N PRO A 499 2.20 -14.21 10.69
CA PRO A 499 2.37 -13.04 11.53
C PRO A 499 2.97 -13.41 12.91
N LEU A 500 3.36 -12.39 13.67
CA LEU A 500 3.76 -12.59 15.06
C LEU A 500 2.61 -13.28 15.80
N GLY A 501 2.91 -14.35 16.53
CA GLY A 501 1.93 -15.16 17.24
C GLY A 501 2.42 -15.61 18.60
N ARG A 502 1.48 -16.01 19.45
CA ARG A 502 1.73 -16.45 20.84
C ARG A 502 2.75 -17.57 20.95
N ASN A 503 2.82 -18.44 19.94
CA ASN A 503 3.70 -19.60 19.93
C ASN A 503 5.17 -19.28 19.61
N ASP A 504 5.47 -18.06 19.15
CA ASP A 504 6.80 -17.68 18.69
C ASP A 504 7.82 -17.54 19.85
N ALA A 505 7.36 -17.37 21.10
CA ALA A 505 8.18 -17.33 22.31
C ALA A 505 7.40 -17.85 23.54
N LYS A 506 8.06 -17.97 24.71
CA LYS A 506 7.38 -18.37 25.96
C LYS A 506 6.38 -17.31 26.42
N PHE A 507 6.73 -16.04 26.24
CA PHE A 507 5.84 -14.90 26.44
C PHE A 507 5.87 -14.00 25.22
N VAL A 508 4.69 -13.53 24.79
CA VAL A 508 4.55 -12.62 23.65
C VAL A 508 3.59 -11.53 24.07
N ASP A 509 4.07 -10.29 24.10
CA ASP A 509 3.26 -9.12 24.39
C ASP A 509 3.32 -8.12 23.24
N THR A 510 2.23 -7.38 23.02
CA THR A 510 2.15 -6.45 21.89
C THR A 510 1.48 -5.15 22.29
N ILE A 511 1.94 -4.03 21.73
CA ILE A 511 1.37 -2.70 21.95
C ILE A 511 0.83 -2.20 20.60
N GLN A 512 -0.49 -2.01 20.50
CA GLN A 512 -1.17 -1.51 19.30
C GLN A 512 -1.44 -0.01 19.44
N THR A 513 -0.89 0.81 18.55
CA THR A 513 -1.03 2.27 18.59
C THR A 513 -1.62 2.86 17.32
N ASP A 514 -1.71 2.12 16.21
CA ASP A 514 -2.34 2.58 14.98
C ASP A 514 -3.23 1.51 14.33
N ASN A 515 -4.54 1.60 14.55
CA ASN A 515 -5.53 0.72 13.93
C ASN A 515 -5.96 1.20 12.53
N PHE A 516 -5.50 2.37 12.08
CA PHE A 516 -5.96 3.02 10.86
C PHE A 516 -5.27 2.44 9.62
N PHE A 517 -3.95 2.65 9.47
CA PHE A 517 -3.24 2.38 8.22
C PHE A 517 -2.13 1.33 8.36
N VAL A 518 -1.25 1.48 9.34
CA VAL A 518 0.03 0.76 9.45
C VAL A 518 -0.01 -0.38 10.47
N GLY A 519 -0.70 -0.25 11.62
CA GLY A 519 -0.68 -1.24 12.70
C GLY A 519 -1.75 -2.34 12.63
N ALA A 520 -1.46 -3.50 13.22
CA ALA A 520 -2.36 -4.64 13.33
C ALA A 520 -3.44 -4.43 14.41
N ILE A 521 -4.70 -4.69 14.05
CA ILE A 521 -5.86 -4.53 14.96
C ILE A 521 -6.18 -5.84 15.72
N VAL A 522 -5.59 -6.96 15.29
CA VAL A 522 -5.88 -8.28 15.89
C VAL A 522 -4.93 -8.55 17.06
N PRO A 523 -5.38 -9.23 18.12
CA PRO A 523 -4.52 -9.60 19.24
C PRO A 523 -3.54 -10.71 18.83
N LEU A 524 -2.26 -10.37 18.75
CA LEU A 524 -1.19 -11.26 18.27
C LEU A 524 -0.43 -11.99 19.40
N GLY A 525 -0.46 -11.46 20.62
CA GLY A 525 0.31 -11.96 21.76
C GLY A 525 -0.52 -12.75 22.79
N HIS A 526 0.17 -13.28 23.79
CA HIS A 526 -0.44 -13.69 25.06
C HIS A 526 -1.12 -12.51 25.74
N VAL A 527 -0.50 -11.33 25.62
CA VAL A 527 -1.00 -10.05 26.12
C VAL A 527 -0.99 -9.04 24.98
N SER A 528 -2.12 -8.35 24.75
CA SER A 528 -2.21 -7.29 23.74
C SER A 528 -2.78 -6.02 24.36
N PHE A 529 -2.01 -4.94 24.28
CA PHE A 529 -2.33 -3.63 24.84
C PHE A 529 -2.82 -2.68 23.74
N TYR A 530 -3.95 -2.03 23.97
CA TYR A 530 -4.56 -1.06 23.07
C TYR A 530 -4.69 0.31 23.77
N PRO A 531 -3.59 1.07 23.92
CA PRO A 531 -3.66 2.46 24.36
C PRO A 531 -4.60 3.27 23.45
N ASN A 532 -5.57 3.94 24.04
CA ASN A 532 -6.56 4.75 23.33
C ASN A 532 -7.26 3.98 22.19
N ASN A 533 -7.58 2.70 22.41
CA ASN A 533 -8.16 1.79 21.39
C ASN A 533 -7.30 1.60 20.13
N ALA A 534 -6.00 1.91 20.20
CA ALA A 534 -5.11 2.02 19.04
C ALA A 534 -5.60 3.04 17.98
N GLU A 535 -6.46 3.99 18.36
CA GLU A 535 -6.85 5.10 17.48
C GLU A 535 -5.71 6.15 17.44
N VAL A 536 -6.00 7.37 16.99
CA VAL A 536 -4.98 8.43 16.96
C VAL A 536 -4.46 8.70 18.36
N GLN A 537 -3.15 8.52 18.53
CA GLN A 537 -2.51 8.65 19.83
C GLN A 537 -2.35 10.13 20.24
N PRO A 538 -2.38 10.45 21.55
CA PRO A 538 -2.11 11.79 22.05
C PRO A 538 -0.79 12.36 21.51
N GLY A 539 -0.82 13.63 21.12
CA GLY A 539 0.31 14.31 20.49
C GLY A 539 0.37 14.17 18.97
N CYS A 540 -0.46 13.32 18.34
CA CYS A 540 -0.57 13.22 16.87
C CYS A 540 -1.59 14.20 16.28
N PRO A 541 -1.41 14.63 15.01
CA PRO A 541 -2.39 15.45 14.32
C PRO A 541 -3.78 14.77 14.29
N PRO A 542 -4.88 15.51 14.50
CA PRO A 542 -6.22 14.94 14.42
C PRO A 542 -6.53 14.48 12.98
N LEU A 543 -7.37 13.46 12.86
CA LEU A 543 -7.88 13.03 11.55
C LEU A 543 -8.64 14.19 10.89
N ARG A 544 -8.41 14.40 9.60
CA ARG A 544 -9.08 15.42 8.78
C ARG A 544 -9.68 14.76 7.53
N THR A 545 -10.49 15.49 6.78
CA THR A 545 -11.02 15.03 5.48
C THR A 545 -9.91 14.81 4.44
N ASN A 546 -8.70 15.32 4.67
CA ASN A 546 -7.53 15.16 3.82
C ASN A 546 -6.72 13.91 4.21
N SER A 547 -6.60 12.97 3.27
CA SER A 547 -5.90 11.70 3.43
C SER A 547 -4.39 11.81 3.67
N PHE A 548 -3.73 12.91 3.30
CA PHE A 548 -2.32 13.15 3.66
C PHE A 548 -2.15 13.40 5.16
N TYR A 549 -3.03 14.21 5.77
CA TYR A 549 -3.00 14.44 7.21
C TYR A 549 -3.34 13.16 7.99
N ASN A 550 -4.24 12.33 7.46
CA ASN A 550 -4.54 11.02 8.05
C ASN A 550 -3.36 10.06 7.96
N PHE A 551 -2.60 10.08 6.85
CA PHE A 551 -1.36 9.33 6.72
C PHE A 551 -0.32 9.78 7.74
N ILE A 552 -0.06 11.09 7.83
CA ILE A 552 0.84 11.69 8.85
C ILE A 552 0.41 11.29 10.27
N SER A 553 -0.88 11.42 10.57
CA SER A 553 -1.46 11.06 11.87
C SER A 553 -1.27 9.58 12.21
N SER A 554 -1.45 8.71 11.22
CA SER A 554 -1.26 7.27 11.34
C SER A 554 0.21 6.89 11.57
N TRP A 555 1.16 7.46 10.82
CA TRP A 555 2.60 7.24 11.06
C TRP A 555 3.06 7.77 12.41
N CYS A 556 2.56 8.95 12.80
CA CYS A 556 2.79 9.47 14.15
C CYS A 556 2.30 8.49 15.22
N SER A 557 1.09 7.95 15.07
CA SER A 557 0.48 6.99 15.99
C SER A 557 1.26 5.68 16.00
N HIS A 558 1.74 5.22 14.83
CA HIS A 558 2.59 4.04 14.68
C HIS A 558 3.89 4.17 15.51
N PHE A 559 4.60 5.30 15.40
CA PHE A 559 5.84 5.52 16.16
C PHE A 559 5.64 5.68 17.67
N ASN A 560 4.42 5.99 18.15
CA ASN A 560 4.16 6.11 19.59
C ASN A 560 4.36 4.80 20.34
N ALA A 561 4.26 3.63 19.70
CA ALA A 561 4.60 2.37 20.35
C ALA A 561 6.06 2.32 20.83
N ASN A 562 7.01 2.87 20.06
CA ASN A 562 8.40 3.00 20.49
C ASN A 562 8.54 3.99 21.66
N ARG A 563 7.77 5.08 21.67
CA ARG A 563 7.80 6.06 22.75
C ARG A 563 7.29 5.47 24.06
N TYR A 564 6.14 4.81 24.04
CA TYR A 564 5.60 4.12 25.22
C TYR A 564 6.56 3.03 25.71
N TRP A 565 7.19 2.29 24.79
CA TRP A 565 8.24 1.35 25.17
C TRP A 565 9.42 2.04 25.86
N THR A 566 9.95 3.10 25.24
CA THR A 566 11.09 3.89 25.73
C THR A 566 10.84 4.43 27.13
N GLU A 567 9.65 4.99 27.38
CA GLU A 567 9.29 5.49 28.72
C GLU A 567 9.16 4.35 29.75
N SER A 568 8.64 3.19 29.34
CA SER A 568 8.56 2.01 30.22
C SER A 568 9.94 1.44 30.62
N LEU A 569 11.00 1.71 29.84
CA LEU A 569 12.37 1.34 30.20
C LEU A 569 12.92 2.21 31.34
N LYS A 570 12.51 3.48 31.40
CA LYS A 570 12.94 4.45 32.40
C LYS A 570 12.23 4.25 33.74
N ARG A 571 10.95 3.88 33.70
CA ARG A 571 10.12 3.71 34.90
C ARG A 571 9.33 2.40 34.83
N SER A 572 9.51 1.55 35.84
CA SER A 572 8.71 0.33 35.97
C SER A 572 7.23 0.66 36.20
N HIS A 573 6.32 -0.21 35.76
CA HIS A 573 4.88 -0.09 36.03
C HIS A 573 4.25 1.24 35.54
N THR A 574 4.80 1.86 34.49
CA THR A 574 4.37 3.19 34.00
C THR A 574 2.93 3.22 33.51
N TYR A 575 2.45 2.15 32.88
CA TYR A 575 1.19 2.14 32.13
C TYR A 575 0.26 1.02 32.61
N PRO A 576 -0.52 1.22 33.69
CA PRO A 576 -1.50 0.24 34.14
C PRO A 576 -2.64 0.12 33.13
N ALA A 577 -2.81 -1.06 32.54
CA ALA A 577 -3.84 -1.36 31.56
C ALA A 577 -4.80 -2.42 32.10
N LEU A 578 -6.08 -2.22 31.84
CA LEU A 578 -7.17 -3.01 32.40
C LEU A 578 -7.63 -4.08 31.41
N LYS A 579 -7.76 -5.32 31.86
CA LYS A 579 -8.29 -6.39 31.02
C LYS A 579 -9.74 -6.10 30.68
N CYS A 580 -10.11 -6.13 29.41
CA CYS A 580 -11.50 -5.89 29.00
C CYS A 580 -11.80 -6.57 27.66
N SER A 581 -13.09 -6.84 27.42
CA SER A 581 -13.63 -7.43 26.18
C SER A 581 -13.48 -6.51 24.98
N ASN A 582 -13.74 -5.21 25.18
CA ASN A 582 -13.66 -4.18 24.15
C ASN A 582 -13.52 -2.78 24.76
N TRP A 583 -13.22 -1.80 23.93
CA TRP A 583 -13.04 -0.40 24.35
C TRP A 583 -14.29 0.25 24.93
N LYS A 584 -15.48 -0.10 24.42
CA LYS A 584 -16.75 0.47 24.91
C LYS A 584 -16.98 0.07 26.37
N ASP A 585 -16.78 -1.20 26.69
CA ASP A 585 -16.92 -1.72 28.05
C ASP A 585 -15.87 -1.10 28.99
N PHE A 586 -14.65 -0.91 28.50
CA PHE A 586 -13.59 -0.20 29.22
C PHE A 586 -14.00 1.25 29.55
N LYS A 587 -14.49 2.01 28.56
CA LYS A 587 -14.93 3.40 28.74
C LYS A 587 -16.17 3.55 29.63
N SER A 588 -17.04 2.54 29.66
CA SER A 588 -18.22 2.52 30.53
C SER A 588 -17.94 2.17 32.00
N GLY A 589 -16.70 1.77 32.33
CA GLY A 589 -16.30 1.40 33.69
C GLY A 589 -16.69 -0.03 34.12
N ILE A 590 -17.37 -0.80 33.26
CA ILE A 590 -17.81 -2.17 33.55
C ILE A 590 -16.62 -3.09 33.91
N CYS A 591 -15.46 -2.86 33.27
CA CYS A 591 -14.25 -3.63 33.51
C CYS A 591 -13.46 -3.21 34.76
N GLY A 592 -13.95 -2.27 35.59
CA GLY A 592 -13.20 -1.62 36.68
C GLY A 592 -12.58 -2.55 37.72
N HIS A 593 -13.12 -3.75 37.92
CA HIS A 593 -12.61 -4.77 38.84
C HIS A 593 -11.79 -5.88 38.15
N ASN A 594 -11.59 -5.77 36.84
CA ASN A 594 -10.84 -6.77 36.11
C ASN A 594 -9.33 -6.69 36.44
N PRO A 595 -8.58 -7.77 36.19
CA PRO A 595 -7.15 -7.77 36.42
C PRO A 595 -6.41 -6.69 35.62
N VAL A 596 -5.41 -6.08 36.25
CA VAL A 596 -4.51 -5.09 35.65
C VAL A 596 -3.22 -5.77 35.21
N ASN A 597 -2.71 -5.38 34.05
CA ASN A 597 -1.37 -5.70 33.58
C ASN A 597 -0.67 -4.39 33.18
N PHE A 598 0.65 -4.36 33.13
CA PHE A 598 1.41 -3.13 32.90
C PHE A 598 1.99 -3.12 31.50
N MET A 599 1.50 -2.22 30.64
CA MET A 599 2.01 -2.06 29.28
C MET A 599 3.49 -1.62 29.32
N GLY A 600 4.34 -2.27 28.52
CA GLY A 600 5.78 -2.01 28.45
C GLY A 600 6.63 -3.09 29.12
N LEU A 601 7.82 -2.73 29.59
CA LEU A 601 8.79 -3.69 30.13
C LEU A 601 8.22 -4.53 31.29
N SER A 602 7.35 -3.96 32.13
CA SER A 602 6.73 -4.62 33.28
C SER A 602 5.54 -5.55 32.95
N ALA A 603 5.26 -5.82 31.67
CA ALA A 603 4.17 -6.72 31.30
C ALA A 603 4.38 -8.14 31.86
N SER A 604 3.33 -8.69 32.45
CA SER A 604 3.34 -10.02 33.08
C SER A 604 2.66 -11.07 32.19
N ALA A 605 3.27 -12.25 32.11
CA ALA A 605 2.71 -13.41 31.43
C ALA A 605 1.57 -14.09 32.23
N ASN A 606 1.44 -13.81 33.53
CA ASN A 606 0.48 -14.47 34.41
C ASN A 606 -0.98 -14.11 34.07
N ILE A 607 -1.20 -12.96 33.45
CA ILE A 607 -2.53 -12.46 33.12
C ILE A 607 -2.58 -12.20 31.63
N THR A 608 -3.11 -13.17 30.87
CA THR A 608 -3.24 -13.10 29.41
C THR A 608 -4.55 -12.45 28.98
N GLY A 609 -4.58 -11.88 27.78
CA GLY A 609 -5.78 -11.31 27.17
C GLY A 609 -5.56 -9.95 26.52
N VAL A 610 -6.66 -9.24 26.32
CA VAL A 610 -6.68 -7.89 25.75
C VAL A 610 -6.82 -6.87 26.87
N PHE A 611 -5.98 -5.84 26.81
CA PHE A 611 -5.88 -4.80 27.83
C PHE A 611 -5.99 -3.42 27.19
N TYR A 612 -6.72 -2.54 27.86
CA TYR A 612 -6.94 -1.17 27.41
C TYR A 612 -6.42 -0.17 28.44
N ILE A 613 -5.92 0.95 27.94
CA ILE A 613 -5.48 2.08 28.76
C ILE A 613 -5.84 3.37 28.03
N GLU A 614 -6.30 4.37 28.77
CA GLU A 614 -6.50 5.72 28.26
C GLU A 614 -5.31 6.57 28.67
N LEU A 615 -4.54 7.04 27.70
CA LEU A 615 -3.39 7.90 27.94
C LEU A 615 -3.79 9.35 27.69
N LYS A 616 -3.42 10.24 28.61
CA LYS A 616 -3.67 11.68 28.49
C LYS A 616 -2.34 12.40 28.73
N THR A 617 -1.68 12.90 27.68
CA THR A 617 -0.48 13.74 27.83
C THR A 617 -0.28 14.73 26.67
N THR A 618 0.38 15.84 27.01
CA THR A 618 0.32 17.21 26.46
C THR A 618 1.49 17.64 25.57
N ASN A 619 2.40 16.73 25.17
CA ASN A 619 3.50 17.10 24.29
C ASN A 619 3.10 16.99 22.81
N VAL A 620 3.02 18.14 22.15
CA VAL A 620 2.66 18.33 20.74
C VAL A 620 3.82 17.80 19.86
N PHE A 621 3.51 17.01 18.82
CA PHE A 621 4.49 16.68 17.78
C PHE A 621 5.02 17.95 17.12
N ASN A 622 6.34 18.08 16.97
CA ASN A 622 6.88 19.15 16.15
C ASN A 622 6.62 18.82 14.67
N HIS A 623 5.90 19.69 13.97
CA HIS A 623 5.33 19.44 12.64
C HIS A 623 6.40 19.22 11.55
N ASP A 624 7.64 19.69 11.78
CA ASP A 624 8.75 19.66 10.83
C ASP A 624 9.38 18.27 10.67
N GLU A 625 9.35 17.42 11.71
CA GLU A 625 10.03 16.12 11.70
C GLU A 625 9.38 15.13 10.73
N LEU A 626 8.05 15.07 10.65
CA LEU A 626 7.36 14.08 9.79
C LEU A 626 7.49 14.42 8.30
N TYR A 627 7.64 15.71 7.95
CA TYR A 627 7.88 16.17 6.59
C TYR A 627 9.28 15.74 6.11
N TYR A 628 10.31 15.88 6.96
CA TYR A 628 11.68 15.44 6.68
C TYR A 628 11.85 13.91 6.62
N TYR A 629 11.14 13.15 7.46
CA TYR A 629 11.18 11.67 7.42
C TYR A 629 10.56 11.08 6.15
N THR A 630 9.49 11.68 5.64
CA THR A 630 8.72 11.12 4.51
C THR A 630 9.27 11.58 3.16
N LEU A 631 9.85 12.79 3.07
CA LEU A 631 10.31 13.39 1.81
C LEU A 631 11.81 13.72 1.78
N GLY A 632 12.42 14.07 2.93
CA GLY A 632 13.81 14.53 3.00
C GLY A 632 14.87 13.42 2.92
N ARG A 633 14.69 12.31 3.65
CA ARG A 633 15.74 11.28 3.77
C ARG A 633 15.84 10.25 2.64
N ILE A 634 14.80 10.10 1.82
CA ILE A 634 14.92 9.42 0.52
C ILE A 634 15.86 10.23 -0.39
N GLY A 635 15.90 11.57 -0.24
CA GLY A 635 16.82 12.46 -0.94
C GLY A 635 18.22 12.54 -0.32
N GLU A 636 18.37 12.67 1.00
CA GLU A 636 19.67 12.89 1.65
C GLU A 636 20.64 11.69 1.57
N ARG A 637 20.17 10.45 1.79
CA ARG A 637 21.02 9.26 1.60
C ARG A 637 21.39 9.00 0.14
N PHE A 638 20.60 9.53 -0.81
CA PHE A 638 20.92 9.48 -2.23
C PHE A 638 22.03 10.47 -2.58
N ILE A 639 22.05 11.65 -1.95
CA ILE A 639 23.12 12.64 -2.07
C ILE A 639 24.42 12.12 -1.44
N ASP A 640 24.38 11.53 -0.24
CA ASP A 640 25.59 11.03 0.42
C ASP A 640 26.28 9.88 -0.33
N VAL A 641 25.52 9.03 -1.03
CA VAL A 641 26.07 7.96 -1.88
C VAL A 641 26.63 8.52 -3.19
N VAL A 642 25.97 9.53 -3.78
CA VAL A 642 26.44 10.21 -4.99
C VAL A 642 27.71 11.02 -4.74
N VAL A 643 27.81 11.74 -3.62
CA VAL A 643 28.95 12.61 -3.30
C VAL A 643 30.19 11.78 -2.92
N ASN A 644 30.03 10.71 -2.14
CA ASN A 644 31.17 9.94 -1.63
C ASN A 644 31.68 8.84 -2.57
N GLU A 645 30.83 8.23 -3.43
CA GLU A 645 31.29 7.16 -4.35
C GLU A 645 31.65 7.64 -5.77
N LEU A 646 31.13 8.79 -6.22
CA LEU A 646 31.44 9.33 -7.56
C LEU A 646 32.49 10.46 -7.56
N GLY A 647 32.98 10.88 -6.39
CA GLY A 647 34.04 11.89 -6.27
C GLY A 647 33.69 13.26 -6.85
N LEU A 648 32.40 13.55 -7.04
CA LEU A 648 31.93 14.83 -7.55
C LEU A 648 31.89 15.84 -6.39
N ARG A 649 32.88 16.73 -6.35
CA ARG A 649 32.80 17.97 -5.56
C ARG A 649 31.82 18.91 -6.25
N PHE A 650 30.79 19.36 -5.53
CA PHE A 650 29.96 20.48 -5.94
C PHE A 650 30.71 21.80 -5.79
#